data_AF-A0A310SEU6-F1
#
_entry.id   AF-A0A310SEU6-F1
#
_cell.length_a   1.000
_cell.length_b   1.000
_cell.length_c   1.000
_cell.angle_alpha   90.00
_cell.angle_beta   90.00
_cell.angle_gamma   90.00
#
_symmetry.space_group_name_H-M   'P 1'
#
loop_
_entity.id
_entity.type
_entity.pdbx_description
1 polymer ?
#
loop_
_entity_poly.entity_id
_entity_poly.type
_entity_poly.pdbx_seq_one_letter_code
_entity_poly.pdbx_strand_id
1 'polypeptide(L)'
;MANIMKNVRLSSGYDMPLIGFGTYKIQGRNVIYEVIDESLKVGFRSIDTAAVYRNEGDIGYALKHLLPKYNLQRSDIFITTKLSPSENGDPEGIEQSVQRSLKALNTSYIDLYLIHWPGASRIPETSSYNQSLRVKTWYKLVDLKKKGFIRSIGVSNYTIKHLEELLHNCKDIPPTVNQVELHPHYRQEELIKYCNEKGIHVQAYSSLGTSSSMNLLRDPIVENIASQLNYISFNETISGIIPKAVNKDHIKDNIQLDFLIDDNTNKIESMRDFPDQIAQLCLEKYDELGKNGKPSNKEWTVLSSIVLKKKNNSLFLVALATGTKCLGKIDLINTNLYEVGCRLSDSHAEVLVRRAFLRYLYEQIDFLLNGATSDIFTIDDKKKIKLNDGISFHFFTSQTPCGDCSIFLKKEFYEDDTPPMKIKKCDYNNKIEIRKLNTGKNKKQNIDDIYRTGAKCLKSEKYQDPHLPGVNYHVVGPLRTKPGRGNPTLSLWNILGVQGSLLSLLIPTIKMETIVVGGNSPFSLEAMERGLYKRFDEKMCKLKIVQSKYSFKQQKDSERKHPCPSSIIWCAVKNRNTEVAVEGRKQGTTKKKKGSNLLITRRALFETFLRTCEKYQHFDCNIRHPKKITYIDCKKWSKSYQSLWNALKLGPFHAWPTKSIHLQTFVL
;
A
#
# COMPACT_ATOMS: atom_id res chain seq x y z
N MET A 1 8.48 38.12 -8.84
CA MET A 1 7.46 38.12 -9.90
C MET A 1 6.17 37.66 -9.26
N ALA A 2 5.10 38.45 -9.27
CA ALA A 2 3.82 38.05 -8.67
C ALA A 2 3.28 36.85 -9.46
N ASN A 3 3.05 35.71 -8.79
CA ASN A 3 2.47 34.53 -9.43
C ASN A 3 1.06 34.91 -9.91
N ILE A 4 0.84 34.89 -11.23
CA ILE A 4 -0.49 35.13 -11.80
C ILE A 4 -1.35 33.93 -11.41
N MET A 5 -2.37 34.14 -10.58
CA MET A 5 -3.31 33.07 -10.22
C MET A 5 -4.02 32.55 -11.48
N LYS A 6 -3.94 31.24 -11.67
CA LYS A 6 -4.61 30.56 -12.77
C LYS A 6 -6.13 30.53 -12.52
N ASN A 7 -6.88 30.82 -13.57
CA ASN A 7 -8.34 30.80 -13.55
C ASN A 7 -8.87 29.69 -14.48
N VAL A 8 -10.09 29.22 -14.21
CA VAL A 8 -10.87 28.39 -15.12
C VAL A 8 -12.06 29.19 -15.64
N ARG A 9 -12.33 29.09 -16.94
CA ARG A 9 -13.54 29.63 -17.54
C ARG A 9 -14.71 28.71 -17.26
N LEU A 10 -15.68 29.14 -16.45
CA LEU A 10 -16.90 28.38 -16.18
C LEU A 10 -17.81 28.40 -17.41
N SER A 11 -18.66 27.38 -17.56
CA SER A 11 -19.68 27.31 -18.62
C SER A 11 -20.71 28.45 -18.57
N SER A 12 -20.81 29.16 -17.45
CA SER A 12 -21.57 30.41 -17.31
C SER A 12 -20.90 31.63 -17.96
N GLY A 13 -19.66 31.51 -18.44
CA GLY A 13 -18.88 32.60 -19.02
C GLY A 13 -18.17 33.50 -18.01
N TYR A 14 -18.06 33.09 -16.74
CA TYR A 14 -17.27 33.81 -15.73
C TYR A 14 -15.98 33.06 -15.42
N ASP A 15 -14.92 33.80 -15.11
CA ASP A 15 -13.63 33.22 -14.69
C ASP A 15 -13.61 32.99 -13.18
N MET A 16 -13.25 31.78 -12.78
CA MET A 16 -13.11 31.38 -11.38
C MET A 16 -11.65 31.07 -11.07
N PRO A 17 -11.05 31.64 -10.01
CA PRO A 17 -9.72 31.24 -9.57
C PRO A 17 -9.66 29.77 -9.18
N LEU A 18 -8.60 29.07 -9.60
CA LEU A 18 -8.42 27.65 -9.32
C LEU A 18 -8.14 27.36 -7.84
N ILE A 19 -7.59 28.32 -7.11
CA ILE A 19 -7.34 28.20 -5.67
C ILE A 19 -8.26 29.19 -4.96
N GLY A 20 -9.18 28.65 -4.15
CA GLY A 20 -10.02 29.45 -3.27
C GLY A 20 -9.65 29.27 -1.80
N PHE A 21 -10.06 30.23 -0.98
CA PHE A 21 -9.85 30.21 0.46
C PHE A 21 -11.10 29.65 1.16
N GLY A 22 -10.99 28.44 1.71
CA GLY A 22 -12.08 27.78 2.43
C GLY A 22 -12.27 28.35 3.84
N THR A 23 -13.52 28.67 4.21
CA THR A 23 -13.84 29.28 5.52
C THR A 23 -14.58 28.36 6.50
N TYR A 24 -14.76 27.09 6.14
CA TYR A 24 -15.46 26.11 6.98
C TYR A 24 -14.85 26.02 8.39
N LYS A 25 -15.71 26.09 9.42
CA LYS A 25 -15.38 26.10 10.85
C LYS A 25 -14.51 27.29 11.33
N ILE A 26 -14.29 28.32 10.51
CA ILE A 26 -13.71 29.58 10.99
C ILE A 26 -14.85 30.44 11.53
N GLN A 27 -14.77 30.79 12.82
CA GLN A 27 -15.79 31.54 13.53
C GLN A 27 -15.14 32.67 14.35
N GLY A 28 -15.91 33.73 14.59
CA GLY A 28 -15.47 34.91 15.33
C GLY A 28 -14.99 36.00 14.38
N ARG A 29 -15.57 37.21 14.53
CA ARG A 29 -15.31 38.36 13.65
C ARG A 29 -13.84 38.71 13.52
N ASN A 30 -13.10 38.77 14.63
CA ASN A 30 -11.68 39.13 14.60
C ASN A 30 -10.85 38.08 13.86
N VAL A 31 -11.11 36.78 14.11
CA VAL A 31 -10.39 35.69 13.44
C VAL A 31 -10.68 35.71 11.94
N ILE A 32 -11.95 35.87 11.53
CA ILE A 32 -12.33 36.00 10.12
C ILE A 32 -11.64 37.22 9.50
N TYR A 33 -11.63 38.37 10.17
CA TYR A 33 -10.97 39.57 9.68
C TYR A 33 -9.48 39.32 9.43
N GLU A 34 -8.78 38.73 10.38
CA GLU A 34 -7.34 38.45 10.28
C GLU A 34 -7.00 37.46 9.16
N VAL A 35 -7.77 36.37 9.01
CA VAL A 35 -7.49 35.38 7.96
C VAL A 35 -7.87 35.90 6.56
N ILE A 36 -8.89 36.75 6.45
CA ILE A 36 -9.23 37.42 5.19
C ILE A 36 -8.19 38.49 4.86
N ASP A 37 -7.69 39.23 5.85
CA ASP A 37 -6.61 40.20 5.65
C ASP A 37 -5.35 39.51 5.13
N GLU A 38 -4.92 38.42 5.77
CA GLU A 38 -3.75 37.67 5.31
C GLU A 38 -4.00 36.99 3.95
N SER A 39 -5.19 36.44 3.69
CA SER A 39 -5.47 35.79 2.40
C SER A 39 -5.42 36.78 1.24
N LEU A 40 -6.00 37.98 1.38
CA LEU A 40 -5.95 39.03 0.37
C LEU A 40 -4.52 39.53 0.13
N LYS A 41 -3.75 39.69 1.23
CA LYS A 41 -2.34 40.11 1.22
C LYS A 41 -1.45 39.16 0.43
N VAL A 42 -1.59 37.85 0.65
CA VAL A 42 -0.77 36.85 -0.05
C VAL A 42 -1.24 36.62 -1.49
N GLY A 43 -2.47 37.04 -1.82
CA GLY A 43 -2.95 37.13 -3.19
C GLY A 43 -4.25 36.40 -3.49
N PHE A 44 -4.94 35.78 -2.51
CA PHE A 44 -6.19 35.08 -2.78
C PHE A 44 -7.24 36.04 -3.34
N ARG A 45 -8.01 35.55 -4.32
CA ARG A 45 -9.12 36.28 -4.95
C ARG A 45 -10.39 35.43 -5.04
N SER A 46 -10.42 34.28 -4.38
CA SER A 46 -11.61 33.43 -4.28
C SER A 46 -11.85 33.04 -2.83
N ILE A 47 -13.09 33.19 -2.35
CA ILE A 47 -13.49 32.88 -0.97
C ILE A 47 -14.67 31.92 -1.01
N ASP A 48 -14.53 30.77 -0.35
CA ASP A 48 -15.58 29.77 -0.21
C ASP A 48 -16.21 29.81 1.20
N THR A 49 -17.52 30.03 1.24
CA THR A 49 -18.35 30.01 2.45
C THR A 49 -19.65 29.24 2.21
N ALA A 50 -20.58 29.26 3.17
CA ALA A 50 -21.93 28.74 3.06
C ALA A 50 -22.82 29.38 4.13
N ALA A 51 -24.13 29.47 3.89
CA ALA A 51 -25.08 29.97 4.89
C ALA A 51 -24.99 29.19 6.22
N VAL A 52 -24.76 27.87 6.15
CA VAL A 52 -24.63 27.00 7.33
C VAL A 52 -23.33 27.21 8.12
N TYR A 53 -22.32 27.88 7.55
CA TYR A 53 -21.07 28.18 8.26
C TYR A 53 -21.23 29.34 9.25
N ARG A 54 -22.27 30.16 9.06
CA ARG A 54 -22.61 31.30 9.92
C ARG A 54 -21.49 32.33 10.06
N ASN A 55 -20.68 32.50 9.02
CA ASN A 55 -19.59 33.48 8.98
C ASN A 55 -19.68 34.48 7.80
N GLU A 56 -20.71 34.39 6.96
CA GLU A 56 -20.93 35.31 5.82
C GLU A 56 -20.95 36.78 6.24
N GLY A 57 -21.59 37.10 7.37
CA GLY A 57 -21.66 38.47 7.91
C GLY A 57 -20.29 39.03 8.31
N ASP A 58 -19.45 38.19 8.91
CA ASP A 58 -18.10 38.59 9.32
C ASP A 58 -17.17 38.72 8.09
N ILE A 59 -17.35 37.87 7.07
CA ILE A 59 -16.64 37.98 5.79
C ILE A 59 -17.03 39.28 5.07
N GLY A 60 -18.34 39.60 4.99
CA GLY A 60 -18.82 40.85 4.40
C GLY A 60 -18.27 42.08 5.13
N TYR A 61 -18.21 42.04 6.46
CA TYR A 61 -17.55 43.07 7.26
C TYR A 61 -16.05 43.18 6.90
N ALA A 62 -15.32 42.07 6.86
CA ALA A 62 -13.90 42.06 6.53
C ALA A 62 -13.63 42.63 5.13
N LEU A 63 -14.34 42.16 4.10
CA LEU A 63 -14.19 42.62 2.72
C LEU A 63 -14.47 44.12 2.58
N LYS A 64 -15.51 44.64 3.23
CA LYS A 64 -15.83 46.08 3.20
C LYS A 64 -14.65 46.97 3.64
N HIS A 65 -13.87 46.52 4.62
CA HIS A 65 -12.77 47.30 5.20
C HIS A 65 -11.41 46.99 4.55
N LEU A 66 -11.21 45.74 4.10
CA LEU A 66 -9.92 45.28 3.60
C LEU A 66 -9.73 45.47 2.10
N LEU A 67 -10.80 45.48 1.30
CA LEU A 67 -10.66 45.69 -0.15
C LEU A 67 -10.00 47.03 -0.49
N PRO A 68 -10.38 48.18 0.12
CA PRO A 68 -9.69 49.45 -0.10
C PRO A 68 -8.21 49.40 0.32
N LYS A 69 -7.88 48.70 1.41
CA LYS A 69 -6.50 48.53 1.90
C LYS A 69 -5.58 47.89 0.86
N TYR A 70 -6.12 46.99 0.02
CA TYR A 70 -5.36 46.29 -1.03
C TYR A 70 -5.60 46.85 -2.44
N ASN A 71 -6.27 48.00 -2.56
CA ASN A 71 -6.70 48.59 -3.84
C ASN A 71 -7.50 47.59 -4.71
N LEU A 72 -8.38 46.83 -4.07
CA LEU A 72 -9.27 45.87 -4.71
C LEU A 72 -10.72 46.37 -4.66
N GLN A 73 -11.52 45.89 -5.60
CA GLN A 73 -12.95 46.09 -5.68
C GLN A 73 -13.69 44.77 -5.47
N ARG A 74 -15.01 44.85 -5.26
CA ARG A 74 -15.85 43.65 -5.13
C ARG A 74 -15.74 42.73 -6.36
N SER A 75 -15.56 43.30 -7.55
CA SER A 75 -15.37 42.56 -8.81
C SER A 75 -14.08 41.74 -8.87
N ASP A 76 -13.08 42.08 -8.06
CA ASP A 76 -11.79 41.37 -8.03
C ASP A 76 -11.84 40.12 -7.16
N ILE A 77 -12.91 39.93 -6.38
CA ILE A 77 -13.11 38.79 -5.50
C ILE A 77 -14.20 37.88 -6.09
N PHE A 78 -13.92 36.60 -6.17
CA PHE A 78 -14.89 35.57 -6.50
C PHE A 78 -15.45 34.98 -5.21
N ILE A 79 -16.74 35.17 -4.93
CA ILE A 79 -17.37 34.62 -3.71
C ILE A 79 -18.27 33.43 -4.06
N THR A 80 -17.95 32.29 -3.45
CA THR A 80 -18.80 31.10 -3.45
C THR A 80 -19.55 30.98 -2.13
N THR A 81 -20.87 30.84 -2.18
CA THR A 81 -21.68 30.43 -1.01
C THR A 81 -22.69 29.36 -1.40
N LYS A 82 -23.38 28.78 -0.42
CA LYS A 82 -24.17 27.55 -0.58
C LYS A 82 -25.49 27.62 0.16
N LEU A 83 -26.53 27.11 -0.49
CA LEU A 83 -27.87 26.95 0.05
C LEU A 83 -27.88 25.95 1.21
N SER A 84 -28.53 26.29 2.31
CA SER A 84 -28.76 25.33 3.41
C SER A 84 -29.70 24.21 2.96
N PRO A 85 -29.44 22.94 3.32
CA PRO A 85 -30.38 21.84 3.07
C PRO A 85 -31.79 22.04 3.65
N SER A 86 -31.95 22.95 4.63
CA SER A 86 -33.26 23.30 5.20
C SER A 86 -34.19 24.03 4.24
N GLU A 87 -33.64 24.70 3.21
CA GLU A 87 -34.40 25.49 2.23
C GLU A 87 -34.60 24.72 0.90
N ASN A 88 -34.07 23.50 0.79
CA ASN A 88 -34.16 22.71 -0.45
C ASN A 88 -35.63 22.43 -0.81
N GLY A 89 -36.01 22.86 -2.01
CA GLY A 89 -37.33 22.64 -2.59
C GLY A 89 -38.41 23.63 -2.17
N ASP A 90 -38.08 24.63 -1.35
CA ASP A 90 -38.95 25.76 -0.99
C ASP A 90 -38.55 27.04 -1.76
N PRO A 91 -39.28 27.43 -2.83
CA PRO A 91 -38.93 28.59 -3.65
C PRO A 91 -38.82 29.90 -2.88
N GLU A 92 -39.67 30.13 -1.87
CA GLU A 92 -39.63 31.37 -1.08
C GLU A 92 -38.44 31.35 -0.12
N GLY A 93 -38.24 30.24 0.59
CA GLY A 93 -37.08 30.03 1.46
C GLY A 93 -35.74 30.17 0.72
N ILE A 94 -35.65 29.69 -0.53
CA ILE A 94 -34.47 29.86 -1.38
C ILE A 94 -34.20 31.33 -1.70
N GLU A 95 -35.23 32.09 -2.12
CA GLU A 95 -35.08 33.52 -2.42
C GLU A 95 -34.66 34.29 -1.17
N GLN A 96 -35.30 34.03 -0.02
CA GLN A 96 -34.92 34.62 1.26
C GLN A 96 -33.49 34.23 1.67
N SER A 97 -33.04 33.00 1.39
CA SER A 97 -31.67 32.55 1.66
C SER A 97 -30.65 33.34 0.85
N VAL A 98 -30.88 33.51 -0.46
CA VAL A 98 -30.00 34.31 -1.33
C VAL A 98 -29.96 35.77 -0.89
N GLN A 99 -31.11 36.37 -0.56
CA GLN A 99 -31.15 37.75 -0.05
C GLN A 99 -30.41 37.91 1.29
N ARG A 100 -30.52 36.93 2.19
CA ARG A 100 -29.75 36.90 3.44
C ARG A 100 -28.24 36.85 3.17
N SER A 101 -27.79 35.98 2.26
CA SER A 101 -26.38 35.90 1.90
C SER A 101 -25.87 37.19 1.25
N LEU A 102 -26.62 37.80 0.32
CA LEU A 102 -26.28 39.09 -0.30
C LEU A 102 -26.09 40.19 0.76
N LYS A 103 -27.04 40.30 1.70
CA LYS A 103 -26.99 41.25 2.81
C LYS A 103 -25.82 40.98 3.74
N ALA A 104 -25.60 39.72 4.12
CA ALA A 104 -24.53 39.34 5.05
C ALA A 104 -23.14 39.60 4.46
N LEU A 105 -22.93 39.20 3.19
CA LEU A 105 -21.69 39.44 2.46
C LEU A 105 -21.51 40.89 2.01
N ASN A 106 -22.54 41.74 2.21
CA ASN A 106 -22.55 43.15 1.83
C ASN A 106 -22.22 43.35 0.34
N THR A 107 -22.93 42.64 -0.54
CA THR A 107 -22.72 42.63 -2.00
C THR A 107 -24.07 42.60 -2.74
N SER A 108 -24.10 43.12 -3.97
CA SER A 108 -25.30 43.11 -4.84
C SER A 108 -25.44 41.83 -5.67
N TYR A 109 -24.37 41.04 -5.79
CA TYR A 109 -24.37 39.75 -6.49
C TYR A 109 -23.43 38.73 -5.82
N ILE A 110 -23.68 37.45 -6.12
CA ILE A 110 -22.84 36.31 -5.75
C ILE A 110 -22.21 35.70 -7.01
N ASP A 111 -20.93 35.35 -6.97
CA ASP A 111 -20.20 34.83 -8.13
C ASP A 111 -20.58 33.37 -8.43
N LEU A 112 -20.66 32.54 -7.38
CA LEU A 112 -21.11 31.15 -7.47
C LEU A 112 -22.02 30.78 -6.29
N TYR A 113 -23.22 30.30 -6.59
CA TYR A 113 -24.16 29.80 -5.58
C TYR A 113 -24.39 28.30 -5.77
N LEU A 114 -24.09 27.50 -4.75
CA LEU A 114 -24.18 26.05 -4.81
C LEU A 114 -25.37 25.49 -4.03
N ILE A 115 -26.00 24.43 -4.52
CA ILE A 115 -26.80 23.55 -3.64
C ILE A 115 -25.83 22.75 -2.78
N HIS A 116 -25.83 22.94 -1.46
CA HIS A 116 -24.80 22.38 -0.57
C HIS A 116 -24.87 20.85 -0.42
N TRP A 117 -26.08 20.28 -0.44
CA TRP A 117 -26.29 18.84 -0.30
C TRP A 117 -27.43 18.37 -1.21
N PRO A 118 -27.34 17.17 -1.82
CA PRO A 118 -28.39 16.65 -2.71
C PRO A 118 -29.71 16.30 -2.02
N GLY A 119 -29.70 16.12 -0.69
CA GLY A 119 -30.89 15.85 0.12
C GLY A 119 -31.43 17.08 0.84
N ALA A 120 -32.75 17.11 1.09
CA ALA A 120 -33.38 18.15 1.91
C ALA A 120 -33.35 17.78 3.41
N SER A 121 -33.32 18.79 4.28
CA SER A 121 -33.33 18.57 5.73
C SER A 121 -34.61 17.83 6.16
N ARG A 122 -34.48 16.90 7.12
CA ARG A 122 -35.58 16.07 7.65
C ARG A 122 -36.23 15.13 6.63
N ILE A 123 -35.68 15.00 5.43
CA ILE A 123 -36.07 14.00 4.44
C ILE A 123 -34.96 12.92 4.39
N PRO A 124 -35.29 11.63 4.51
CA PRO A 124 -34.31 10.56 4.35
C PRO A 124 -33.59 10.66 3.01
N GLU A 125 -32.27 10.43 2.99
CA GLU A 125 -31.47 10.54 1.77
C GLU A 125 -31.96 9.60 0.64
N THR A 126 -32.43 8.41 1.02
CA THR A 126 -32.98 7.40 0.11
C THR A 126 -34.36 7.75 -0.46
N SER A 127 -35.00 8.82 0.03
CA SER A 127 -36.33 9.22 -0.45
C SER A 127 -36.26 9.72 -1.90
N SER A 128 -37.10 9.15 -2.76
CA SER A 128 -37.30 9.62 -4.14
C SER A 128 -37.83 11.05 -4.20
N TYR A 129 -38.45 11.55 -3.12
CA TYR A 129 -38.93 12.93 -3.06
C TYR A 129 -37.82 13.96 -3.21
N ASN A 130 -36.59 13.64 -2.76
CA ASN A 130 -35.43 14.51 -2.91
C ASN A 130 -35.16 14.89 -4.38
N GLN A 131 -35.44 14.00 -5.34
CA GLN A 131 -35.27 14.30 -6.76
C GLN A 131 -36.13 15.49 -7.18
N SER A 132 -37.41 15.50 -6.80
CA SER A 132 -38.32 16.61 -7.10
C SER A 132 -37.90 17.91 -6.40
N LEU A 133 -37.36 17.83 -5.18
CA LEU A 133 -36.87 18.99 -4.43
C LEU A 133 -35.61 19.58 -5.07
N ARG A 134 -34.68 18.75 -5.57
CA ARG A 134 -33.51 19.22 -6.33
C ARG A 134 -33.93 20.01 -7.57
N VAL A 135 -34.90 19.50 -8.32
CA VAL A 135 -35.42 20.16 -9.53
C VAL A 135 -36.08 21.49 -9.18
N LYS A 136 -36.98 21.53 -8.19
CA LYS A 136 -37.60 22.79 -7.70
C LYS A 136 -36.54 23.82 -7.27
N THR A 137 -35.54 23.36 -6.53
CA THR A 137 -34.43 24.21 -6.07
C THR A 137 -33.67 24.80 -7.24
N TRP A 138 -33.31 23.96 -8.22
CA TRP A 138 -32.55 24.38 -9.39
C TRP A 138 -33.29 25.42 -10.22
N TYR A 139 -34.59 25.21 -10.48
CA TYR A 139 -35.41 26.18 -11.20
C TYR A 139 -35.44 27.55 -10.51
N LYS A 140 -35.54 27.57 -9.18
CA LYS A 140 -35.51 28.83 -8.45
C LYS A 140 -34.14 29.51 -8.50
N LEU A 141 -33.04 28.76 -8.43
CA LEU A 141 -31.69 29.31 -8.61
C LEU A 141 -31.47 29.85 -10.03
N VAL A 142 -32.05 29.21 -11.05
CA VAL A 142 -32.06 29.71 -12.44
C VAL A 142 -32.80 31.05 -12.55
N ASP A 143 -33.97 31.19 -11.91
CA ASP A 143 -34.71 32.47 -11.83
C ASP A 143 -33.84 33.58 -11.20
N LEU A 144 -33.22 33.29 -10.05
CA LEU A 144 -32.36 34.25 -9.35
C LEU A 144 -31.09 34.62 -10.13
N LYS A 145 -30.53 33.67 -10.90
CA LYS A 145 -29.45 33.93 -11.86
C LYS A 145 -29.91 34.88 -12.96
N LYS A 146 -31.07 34.64 -13.56
CA LYS A 146 -31.65 35.51 -14.61
C LYS A 146 -31.93 36.93 -14.11
N LYS A 147 -32.33 37.07 -12.85
CA LYS A 147 -32.52 38.36 -12.15
C LYS A 147 -31.21 39.09 -11.82
N GLY A 148 -30.04 38.47 -12.04
CA GLY A 148 -28.73 39.09 -11.83
C GLY A 148 -28.18 38.99 -10.40
N PHE A 149 -28.91 38.35 -9.47
CA PHE A 149 -28.43 38.16 -8.10
C PHE A 149 -27.28 37.15 -8.01
N ILE A 150 -27.21 36.21 -8.95
CA ILE A 150 -26.22 35.12 -8.99
C ILE A 150 -25.61 35.06 -10.38
N ARG A 151 -24.28 35.07 -10.47
CA ARG A 151 -23.57 34.96 -11.76
C ARG A 151 -23.51 33.51 -12.25
N SER A 152 -23.14 32.57 -11.38
CA SER A 152 -23.01 31.15 -11.68
C SER A 152 -23.72 30.29 -10.64
N ILE A 153 -24.28 29.16 -11.07
CA ILE A 153 -24.95 28.20 -10.19
C ILE A 153 -24.32 26.82 -10.35
N GLY A 154 -24.23 26.08 -9.26
CA GLY A 154 -23.63 24.75 -9.23
C GLY A 154 -24.16 23.91 -8.09
N VAL A 155 -23.51 22.79 -7.84
CA VAL A 155 -23.90 21.82 -6.83
C VAL A 155 -22.70 21.41 -5.97
N SER A 156 -22.97 20.81 -4.83
CA SER A 156 -21.95 20.24 -3.95
C SER A 156 -22.41 18.88 -3.43
N ASN A 157 -21.48 17.93 -3.39
CA ASN A 157 -21.72 16.54 -2.94
C ASN A 157 -22.66 15.74 -3.86
N TYR A 158 -22.73 16.10 -5.14
CA TYR A 158 -23.55 15.38 -6.10
C TYR A 158 -22.77 14.21 -6.71
N THR A 159 -23.38 13.03 -6.69
CA THR A 159 -22.91 11.84 -7.41
C THR A 159 -23.32 11.92 -8.88
N ILE A 160 -22.80 11.01 -9.71
CA ILE A 160 -23.17 10.90 -11.13
C ILE A 160 -24.69 10.77 -11.28
N LYS A 161 -25.33 9.90 -10.49
CA LYS A 161 -26.79 9.74 -10.49
C LYS A 161 -27.53 11.04 -10.22
N HIS A 162 -27.10 11.82 -9.20
CA HIS A 162 -27.73 13.10 -8.90
C HIS A 162 -27.55 14.12 -10.04
N LEU A 163 -26.39 14.14 -10.68
CA LEU A 163 -26.12 14.99 -11.84
C LEU A 163 -26.97 14.59 -13.05
N GLU A 164 -27.09 13.29 -13.34
CA GLU A 164 -27.92 12.78 -14.43
C GLU A 164 -29.39 13.14 -14.24
N GLU A 165 -29.93 12.94 -13.04
CA GLU A 165 -31.30 13.32 -12.71
C GLU A 165 -31.53 14.83 -12.88
N LEU A 166 -30.57 15.67 -12.45
CA LEU A 166 -30.67 17.11 -12.58
C LEU A 166 -30.60 17.55 -14.05
N LEU A 167 -29.61 17.05 -14.80
CA LEU A 167 -29.41 17.35 -16.21
C LEU A 167 -30.56 16.86 -17.09
N HIS A 168 -31.19 15.75 -16.73
CA HIS A 168 -32.38 15.25 -17.44
C HIS A 168 -33.53 16.26 -17.38
N ASN A 169 -33.76 16.85 -16.19
CA ASN A 169 -34.88 17.73 -15.92
C ASN A 169 -34.59 19.22 -16.21
N CYS A 170 -33.33 19.64 -16.23
CA CYS A 170 -32.91 21.05 -16.26
C CYS A 170 -31.83 21.31 -17.33
N LYS A 171 -32.14 21.04 -18.61
CA LYS A 171 -31.17 21.05 -19.70
C LYS A 171 -30.63 22.44 -20.08
N ASP A 172 -31.42 23.49 -19.87
CA ASP A 172 -31.10 24.83 -20.40
C ASP A 172 -29.92 25.50 -19.69
N ILE A 173 -29.74 25.23 -18.40
CA ILE A 173 -28.64 25.77 -17.59
C ILE A 173 -28.07 24.64 -16.73
N PRO A 174 -27.05 23.90 -17.22
CA PRO A 174 -26.38 22.87 -16.43
C PRO A 174 -25.57 23.49 -15.28
N PRO A 175 -25.29 22.73 -14.21
CA PRO A 175 -24.41 23.18 -13.14
C PRO A 175 -23.01 23.48 -13.68
N THR A 176 -22.44 24.63 -13.30
CA THR A 176 -21.10 25.00 -13.77
C THR A 176 -19.99 24.36 -12.94
N VAL A 177 -20.30 24.02 -11.69
CA VAL A 177 -19.36 23.45 -10.72
C VAL A 177 -20.04 22.32 -9.95
N ASN A 178 -19.29 21.25 -9.67
CA ASN A 178 -19.61 20.27 -8.63
C ASN A 178 -18.49 20.27 -7.57
N GLN A 179 -18.80 20.76 -6.37
CA GLN A 179 -17.83 20.84 -5.27
C GLN A 179 -17.92 19.60 -4.37
N VAL A 180 -16.87 18.78 -4.29
CA VAL A 180 -16.88 17.47 -3.62
C VAL A 180 -15.62 17.23 -2.78
N GLU A 181 -15.68 16.26 -1.87
CA GLU A 181 -14.49 15.76 -1.17
C GLU A 181 -13.56 15.08 -2.17
N LEU A 182 -12.35 15.60 -2.30
CA LEU A 182 -11.38 15.04 -3.22
C LEU A 182 -9.96 15.27 -2.70
N HIS A 183 -9.24 14.18 -2.47
CA HIS A 183 -7.85 14.19 -2.03
C HIS A 183 -7.15 12.88 -2.43
N PRO A 184 -5.82 12.74 -2.30
CA PRO A 184 -5.09 11.57 -2.80
C PRO A 184 -5.53 10.20 -2.24
N HIS A 185 -6.17 10.18 -1.06
CA HIS A 185 -6.77 8.98 -0.45
C HIS A 185 -8.23 8.73 -0.84
N TYR A 186 -8.92 9.74 -1.37
CA TYR A 186 -10.31 9.65 -1.81
C TYR A 186 -10.46 10.32 -3.17
N ARG A 187 -10.08 9.57 -4.22
CA ARG A 187 -10.20 10.01 -5.61
C ARG A 187 -11.51 9.48 -6.21
N GLN A 188 -12.29 10.37 -6.81
CA GLN A 188 -13.56 10.05 -7.45
C GLN A 188 -13.41 10.14 -8.98
N GLU A 189 -12.59 9.27 -9.59
CA GLU A 189 -12.17 9.39 -10.99
C GLU A 189 -13.34 9.34 -11.99
N GLU A 190 -14.30 8.42 -11.77
CA GLU A 190 -15.49 8.33 -12.60
C GLU A 190 -16.31 9.62 -12.56
N LEU A 191 -16.46 10.22 -11.37
CA LEU A 191 -17.17 11.48 -11.19
C LEU A 191 -16.43 12.64 -11.89
N ILE A 192 -15.10 12.70 -11.76
CA ILE A 192 -14.28 13.72 -12.42
C ILE A 192 -14.42 13.62 -13.93
N LYS A 193 -14.25 12.41 -14.48
CA LYS A 193 -14.40 12.17 -15.92
C LYS A 193 -15.79 12.57 -16.40
N TYR A 194 -16.84 12.13 -15.70
CA TYR A 194 -18.21 12.48 -16.03
C TYR A 194 -18.44 14.00 -16.01
N CYS A 195 -17.97 14.69 -14.96
CA CYS A 195 -18.13 16.14 -14.85
C CYS A 195 -17.42 16.85 -16.01
N ASN A 196 -16.18 16.46 -16.35
CA ASN A 196 -15.44 17.04 -17.47
C ASN A 196 -16.16 16.82 -18.82
N GLU A 197 -16.66 15.61 -19.08
CA GLU A 197 -17.45 15.29 -20.28
C GLU A 197 -18.73 16.14 -20.39
N LYS A 198 -19.30 16.55 -19.25
CA LYS A 198 -20.49 17.42 -19.19
C LYS A 198 -20.16 18.92 -19.10
N GLY A 199 -18.89 19.31 -19.15
CA GLY A 199 -18.48 20.70 -18.98
C GLY A 199 -18.75 21.28 -17.58
N ILE A 200 -18.80 20.40 -16.57
CA ILE A 200 -18.97 20.73 -15.16
C ILE A 200 -17.58 20.74 -14.52
N HIS A 201 -17.16 21.86 -13.96
CA HIS A 201 -15.86 21.93 -13.29
C HIS A 201 -15.92 21.27 -11.91
N VAL A 202 -14.96 20.41 -11.59
CA VAL A 202 -14.85 19.81 -10.25
C VAL A 202 -14.04 20.73 -9.34
N GLN A 203 -14.55 21.01 -8.14
CA GLN A 203 -13.80 21.75 -7.12
C GLN A 203 -13.66 20.90 -5.85
N ALA A 204 -12.44 20.72 -5.38
CA ALA A 204 -12.09 19.87 -4.26
C ALA A 204 -12.12 20.64 -2.92
N TYR A 205 -12.94 20.17 -1.99
CA TYR A 205 -12.75 20.45 -0.56
C TYR A 205 -12.01 19.30 0.13
N SER A 206 -11.49 19.56 1.34
CA SER A 206 -10.60 18.62 2.05
C SER A 206 -9.40 18.18 1.19
N SER A 207 -8.94 19.03 0.26
CA SER A 207 -7.86 18.71 -0.68
C SER A 207 -6.55 18.34 0.03
N LEU A 208 -6.29 18.93 1.20
CA LEU A 208 -5.13 18.59 2.05
C LEU A 208 -5.46 17.54 3.13
N GLY A 209 -6.59 16.83 3.00
CA GLY A 209 -7.12 15.90 4.00
C GLY A 209 -7.83 16.61 5.17
N THR A 210 -8.42 15.83 6.06
CA THR A 210 -9.01 16.32 7.32
C THR A 210 -8.08 16.03 8.50
N SER A 211 -8.23 16.78 9.60
CA SER A 211 -7.39 16.64 10.80
C SER A 211 -7.65 15.36 11.63
N SER A 212 -8.48 14.42 11.13
CA SER A 212 -8.87 13.20 11.84
C SER A 212 -8.33 11.93 11.18
N SER A 213 -7.71 11.10 12.02
CA SER A 213 -7.25 9.69 11.89
C SER A 213 -6.34 9.27 10.72
N MET A 214 -6.34 9.95 9.58
CA MET A 214 -5.38 9.76 8.49
C MET A 214 -4.87 11.13 8.06
N ASN A 215 -3.81 11.60 8.73
CA ASN A 215 -3.21 12.88 8.41
C ASN A 215 -2.49 12.76 7.07
N LEU A 216 -3.16 13.16 5.98
CA LEU A 216 -2.65 13.12 4.61
C LEU A 216 -1.27 13.79 4.50
N LEU A 217 -1.05 14.89 5.23
CA LEU A 217 0.24 15.61 5.23
C LEU A 217 1.37 14.83 5.91
N ARG A 218 1.05 13.80 6.71
CA ARG A 218 1.99 12.87 7.32
C ARG A 218 1.97 11.49 6.69
N ASP A 219 1.30 11.35 5.55
CA ASP A 219 1.38 10.13 4.76
C ASP A 219 2.82 10.02 4.23
N PRO A 220 3.56 8.93 4.50
CA PRO A 220 4.95 8.81 4.10
C PRO A 220 5.17 8.90 2.59
N ILE A 221 4.15 8.58 1.78
CA ILE A 221 4.20 8.74 0.32
C ILE A 221 4.04 10.22 -0.03
N VAL A 222 3.13 10.94 0.61
CA VAL A 222 2.95 12.39 0.43
C VAL A 222 4.20 13.15 0.89
N GLU A 223 4.78 12.82 2.05
CA GLU A 223 6.03 13.42 2.55
C GLU A 223 7.24 13.08 1.65
N ASN A 224 7.33 11.85 1.16
CA ASN A 224 8.41 11.46 0.25
C ASN A 224 8.29 12.15 -1.11
N ILE A 225 7.06 12.41 -1.59
CA ILE A 225 6.84 13.19 -2.81
C ILE A 225 7.13 14.66 -2.55
N ALA A 226 6.65 15.24 -1.45
CA ALA A 226 6.88 16.64 -1.06
C ALA A 226 8.35 16.96 -0.73
N SER A 227 9.18 15.96 -0.46
CA SER A 227 10.63 16.13 -0.32
C SER A 227 11.40 15.97 -1.62
N GLN A 228 10.79 15.37 -2.64
CA GLN A 228 11.36 15.21 -3.98
C GLN A 228 10.89 16.29 -4.96
N LEU A 229 9.68 16.79 -4.76
CA LEU A 229 9.05 17.91 -5.44
C LEU A 229 8.86 18.97 -4.37
N ASN A 230 9.35 20.20 -4.57
CA ASN A 230 9.15 21.28 -3.59
C ASN A 230 7.66 21.63 -3.31
N TYR A 231 6.70 20.93 -3.92
CA TYR A 231 5.26 21.18 -3.83
C TYR A 231 4.43 19.89 -4.02
N ILE A 232 3.27 19.80 -3.34
CA ILE A 232 2.27 18.73 -3.53
C ILE A 232 1.39 19.11 -4.74
N SER A 233 1.36 18.27 -5.78
CA SER A 233 0.68 18.53 -7.06
C SER A 233 -0.59 17.68 -7.26
N PHE A 234 -1.61 18.26 -7.90
CA PHE A 234 -2.89 17.64 -8.27
C PHE A 234 -3.01 17.52 -9.81
N ASN A 235 -3.50 16.37 -10.32
CA ASN A 235 -3.43 15.95 -11.73
C ASN A 235 -4.21 16.83 -12.75
N GLU A 236 -3.84 16.69 -14.04
CA GLU A 236 -4.19 17.39 -15.29
C GLU A 236 -5.69 17.55 -15.68
N THR A 237 -6.64 17.07 -14.88
CA THR A 237 -8.04 17.46 -15.02
C THR A 237 -8.32 18.55 -14.01
N ILE A 238 -7.93 19.78 -14.38
CA ILE A 238 -7.88 21.00 -13.58
C ILE A 238 -9.10 21.09 -12.65
N SER A 239 -8.99 20.53 -11.46
CA SER A 239 -9.99 20.64 -10.41
C SER A 239 -9.54 21.78 -9.52
N GLY A 240 -10.38 22.79 -9.33
CA GLY A 240 -10.07 23.86 -8.39
C GLY A 240 -9.96 23.29 -6.96
N ILE A 241 -9.17 23.90 -6.09
CA ILE A 241 -9.03 23.48 -4.70
C ILE A 241 -9.41 24.60 -3.75
N ILE A 242 -9.98 24.26 -2.59
CA ILE A 242 -10.34 25.23 -1.55
C ILE A 242 -9.72 24.87 -0.19
N PRO A 243 -8.39 24.95 -0.05
CA PRO A 243 -7.74 24.70 1.23
C PRO A 243 -8.17 25.73 2.29
N LYS A 244 -8.16 25.30 3.54
CA LYS A 244 -8.52 26.13 4.70
C LYS A 244 -7.35 26.23 5.67
N ALA A 245 -7.04 27.44 6.11
CA ALA A 245 -6.04 27.69 7.14
C ALA A 245 -6.45 28.86 8.05
N VAL A 246 -6.01 28.82 9.30
CA VAL A 246 -6.08 29.96 10.23
C VAL A 246 -4.69 30.49 10.60
N ASN A 247 -3.67 29.65 10.46
CA ASN A 247 -2.28 30.03 10.65
C ASN A 247 -1.77 30.77 9.40
N LYS A 248 -1.11 31.92 9.59
CA LYS A 248 -0.66 32.81 8.51
C LYS A 248 0.36 32.16 7.56
N ASP A 249 1.26 31.35 8.08
CA ASP A 249 2.26 30.66 7.27
C ASP A 249 1.57 29.63 6.35
N HIS A 250 0.62 28.85 6.89
CA HIS A 250 -0.17 27.94 6.07
C HIS A 250 -1.03 28.65 5.02
N ILE A 251 -1.52 29.87 5.30
CA ILE A 251 -2.24 30.69 4.30
C ILE A 251 -1.29 31.04 3.14
N LYS A 252 -0.06 31.46 3.47
CA LYS A 252 0.98 31.77 2.49
C LYS A 252 1.45 30.56 1.70
N ASP A 253 1.48 29.37 2.31
CA ASP A 253 1.86 28.14 1.64
C ASP A 253 0.75 27.65 0.69
N ASN A 254 -0.51 27.74 1.13
CA ASN A 254 -1.66 27.27 0.35
C ASN A 254 -1.83 28.00 -1.00
N ILE A 255 -1.44 29.27 -1.09
CA ILE A 255 -1.54 30.02 -2.36
C ILE A 255 -0.41 29.67 -3.33
N GLN A 256 0.70 29.13 -2.83
CA GLN A 256 1.85 28.72 -3.64
C GLN A 256 1.69 27.31 -4.21
N LEU A 257 0.55 26.65 -4.00
CA LEU A 257 0.24 25.37 -4.63
C LEU A 257 0.19 25.58 -6.17
N ASP A 258 1.32 25.39 -6.84
CA ASP A 258 1.45 25.61 -8.28
C ASP A 258 0.92 24.40 -9.07
N PHE A 259 0.20 24.67 -10.15
CA PHE A 259 -0.30 23.65 -11.07
C PHE A 259 0.73 23.46 -12.19
N LEU A 260 1.85 22.83 -11.87
CA LEU A 260 2.79 22.31 -12.87
C LEU A 260 2.94 20.80 -12.65
N ILE A 261 2.71 20.04 -13.71
CA ILE A 261 3.08 18.63 -13.79
C ILE A 261 4.01 18.49 -14.98
N ASP A 262 5.25 18.16 -14.66
CA ASP A 262 6.13 17.35 -15.53
C ASP A 262 5.81 15.86 -15.27
N ASP A 263 6.14 14.99 -16.23
CA ASP A 263 5.83 13.56 -16.50
C ASP A 263 5.78 12.53 -15.32
N ASN A 264 5.85 12.95 -14.06
CA ASN A 264 5.91 12.09 -12.88
C ASN A 264 4.55 11.53 -12.41
N THR A 265 3.40 11.98 -12.91
CA THR A 265 2.07 11.37 -12.60
C THR A 265 1.91 9.97 -13.21
N ASN A 266 2.47 9.75 -14.40
CA ASN A 266 2.59 8.41 -15.00
C ASN A 266 3.40 7.45 -14.12
N LYS A 267 4.31 7.94 -13.27
CA LYS A 267 4.97 7.11 -12.26
C LYS A 267 4.06 6.74 -11.10
N ILE A 268 3.13 7.58 -10.67
CA ILE A 268 2.26 7.31 -9.51
C ILE A 268 1.17 6.29 -9.85
N GLU A 269 0.49 6.45 -10.99
CA GLU A 269 -0.51 5.49 -11.47
C GLU A 269 0.16 4.17 -11.87
N SER A 270 1.29 4.20 -12.60
CA SER A 270 2.06 2.98 -12.82
C SER A 270 2.58 2.37 -11.52
N MET A 271 2.90 3.13 -10.47
CA MET A 271 3.31 2.58 -9.17
C MET A 271 2.17 2.04 -8.31
N ARG A 272 0.91 2.46 -8.50
CA ARG A 272 -0.28 1.87 -7.86
C ARG A 272 -0.76 0.62 -8.61
N ASP A 273 -0.66 0.62 -9.94
CA ASP A 273 -0.92 -0.56 -10.74
C ASP A 273 0.20 -1.60 -10.61
N PHE A 274 1.45 -1.20 -10.41
CA PHE A 274 2.58 -2.13 -10.43
C PHE A 274 2.51 -3.28 -9.40
N PRO A 275 2.17 -3.05 -8.11
CA PRO A 275 1.96 -4.12 -7.15
C PRO A 275 0.80 -5.04 -7.55
N ASP A 276 -0.24 -4.47 -8.14
CA ASP A 276 -1.43 -5.17 -8.60
C ASP A 276 -1.16 -6.02 -9.85
N GLN A 277 -0.39 -5.50 -10.82
CA GLN A 277 0.11 -6.25 -11.98
C GLN A 277 1.00 -7.42 -11.56
N ILE A 278 1.89 -7.22 -10.57
CA ILE A 278 2.69 -8.30 -9.98
C ILE A 278 1.77 -9.36 -9.37
N ALA A 279 0.82 -8.95 -8.53
CA ALA A 279 -0.08 -9.87 -7.85
C ALA A 279 -0.93 -10.66 -8.86
N GLN A 280 -1.54 -9.98 -9.83
CA GLN A 280 -2.34 -10.59 -10.89
C GLN A 280 -1.53 -11.62 -11.68
N LEU A 281 -0.35 -11.25 -12.17
CA LEU A 281 0.55 -12.17 -12.88
C LEU A 281 0.89 -13.43 -12.06
N CYS A 282 1.08 -13.27 -10.74
CA CYS A 282 1.36 -14.39 -9.84
C CYS A 282 0.13 -15.29 -9.62
N LEU A 283 -1.05 -14.69 -9.47
CA LEU A 283 -2.31 -15.38 -9.22
C LEU A 283 -2.80 -16.12 -10.48
N GLU A 284 -2.74 -15.48 -11.65
CA GLU A 284 -3.08 -16.07 -12.93
C GLU A 284 -2.17 -17.27 -13.24
N LYS A 285 -0.86 -17.13 -13.04
CA LYS A 285 0.05 -18.28 -13.19
C LYS A 285 -0.35 -19.42 -12.27
N TYR A 286 -0.66 -19.12 -11.01
CA TYR A 286 -1.09 -20.16 -10.08
C TYR A 286 -2.36 -20.87 -10.57
N ASP A 287 -3.34 -20.12 -11.06
CA ASP A 287 -4.60 -20.65 -11.54
C ASP A 287 -4.41 -21.55 -12.78
N GLU A 288 -3.49 -21.20 -13.68
CA GLU A 288 -3.09 -22.02 -14.83
C GLU A 288 -2.43 -23.36 -14.46
N LEU A 289 -1.79 -23.47 -13.28
CA LEU A 289 -1.14 -24.72 -12.87
C LEU A 289 -2.19 -25.84 -12.70
N GLY A 290 -1.78 -27.07 -13.03
CA GLY A 290 -2.60 -28.25 -12.83
C GLY A 290 -3.06 -28.42 -11.37
N LYS A 291 -4.12 -29.22 -11.18
CA LYS A 291 -4.74 -29.44 -9.85
C LYS A 291 -3.80 -30.13 -8.84
N ASN A 292 -2.76 -30.81 -9.31
CA ASN A 292 -1.84 -31.58 -8.47
C ASN A 292 -1.09 -30.67 -7.47
N GLY A 293 -1.24 -30.97 -6.19
CA GLY A 293 -0.60 -30.24 -5.10
C GLY A 293 -1.34 -28.97 -4.64
N LYS A 294 -2.42 -28.57 -5.33
CA LYS A 294 -3.28 -27.47 -4.89
C LYS A 294 -4.12 -27.89 -3.66
N PRO A 295 -4.46 -26.97 -2.75
CA PRO A 295 -5.34 -27.25 -1.63
C PRO A 295 -6.72 -27.76 -2.06
N SER A 296 -7.25 -28.73 -1.32
CA SER A 296 -8.68 -29.07 -1.35
C SER A 296 -9.54 -28.02 -0.62
N ASN A 297 -10.87 -28.16 -0.67
CA ASN A 297 -11.80 -27.22 -0.02
C ASN A 297 -11.63 -27.11 1.50
N LYS A 298 -10.97 -28.09 2.15
CA LYS A 298 -10.69 -28.11 3.59
C LYS A 298 -9.28 -27.60 3.93
N GLU A 299 -8.53 -27.17 2.92
CA GLU A 299 -7.13 -26.82 3.05
C GLU A 299 -6.85 -25.38 2.61
N TRP A 300 -5.79 -24.80 3.17
CA TRP A 300 -5.25 -23.51 2.75
C TRP A 300 -3.74 -23.60 2.54
N THR A 301 -3.18 -22.68 1.76
CA THR A 301 -1.73 -22.56 1.57
C THR A 301 -1.30 -21.09 1.50
N VAL A 302 0.00 -20.86 1.42
CA VAL A 302 0.61 -19.56 1.10
C VAL A 302 1.19 -19.66 -0.30
N LEU A 303 1.05 -18.60 -1.08
CA LEU A 303 1.68 -18.45 -2.39
C LEU A 303 2.80 -17.41 -2.29
N SER A 304 3.95 -17.68 -2.88
CA SER A 304 5.02 -16.71 -3.03
C SER A 304 5.65 -16.81 -4.40
N SER A 305 6.08 -15.68 -4.94
CA SER A 305 6.53 -15.53 -6.32
C SER A 305 7.69 -14.54 -6.42
N ILE A 306 8.50 -14.68 -7.47
CA ILE A 306 9.51 -13.69 -7.86
C ILE A 306 9.25 -13.32 -9.32
N VAL A 307 9.10 -12.02 -9.55
CA VAL A 307 8.83 -11.40 -10.86
C VAL A 307 10.06 -10.59 -11.29
N LEU A 308 10.48 -10.78 -12.53
CA LEU A 308 11.48 -9.97 -13.23
C LEU A 308 10.78 -8.82 -13.94
N LYS A 309 11.24 -7.59 -13.73
CA LYS A 309 10.95 -6.44 -14.57
C LYS A 309 12.13 -6.23 -15.53
N LYS A 310 11.87 -6.24 -16.84
CA LYS A 310 12.90 -5.94 -17.85
C LYS A 310 13.01 -4.42 -18.08
N LYS A 311 14.08 -3.99 -18.77
CA LYS A 311 14.35 -2.58 -19.11
C LYS A 311 13.20 -1.89 -19.86
N ASN A 312 12.45 -2.64 -20.67
CA ASN A 312 11.25 -2.16 -21.37
C ASN A 312 9.97 -2.14 -20.50
N ASN A 313 10.10 -2.24 -19.18
CA ASN A 313 9.03 -2.32 -18.18
C ASN A 313 8.13 -3.58 -18.24
N SER A 314 8.38 -4.53 -19.15
CA SER A 314 7.62 -5.78 -19.17
C SER A 314 7.93 -6.67 -17.96
N LEU A 315 6.89 -7.33 -17.45
CA LEU A 315 6.94 -8.19 -16.27
C LEU A 315 6.90 -9.67 -16.65
N PHE A 316 7.80 -10.46 -16.06
CA PHE A 316 7.86 -11.89 -16.26
C PHE A 316 7.97 -12.60 -14.91
N LEU A 317 7.05 -13.53 -14.66
CA LEU A 317 7.14 -14.38 -13.50
C LEU A 317 8.26 -15.41 -13.72
N VAL A 318 9.25 -15.44 -12.84
CA VAL A 318 10.44 -16.31 -13.00
C VAL A 318 10.47 -17.48 -12.01
N ALA A 319 9.77 -17.33 -10.89
CA ALA A 319 9.60 -18.40 -9.91
C ALA A 319 8.29 -18.23 -9.14
N LEU A 320 7.65 -19.34 -8.79
CA LEU A 320 6.44 -19.38 -7.99
C LEU A 320 6.47 -20.64 -7.11
N ALA A 321 6.02 -20.53 -5.86
CA ALA A 321 5.85 -21.68 -5.01
C ALA A 321 4.70 -21.52 -4.02
N THR A 322 4.13 -22.64 -3.58
CA THR A 322 3.22 -22.69 -2.44
C THR A 322 3.79 -23.52 -1.31
N GLY A 323 3.34 -23.28 -0.08
CA GLY A 323 3.60 -24.17 1.04
C GLY A 323 3.70 -23.48 2.40
N THR A 324 3.54 -24.28 3.46
CA THR A 324 3.37 -23.81 4.84
C THR A 324 4.07 -24.67 5.89
N LYS A 325 4.78 -25.74 5.46
CA LYS A 325 5.28 -26.79 6.36
C LYS A 325 6.80 -26.86 6.40
N CYS A 326 7.34 -27.29 7.54
CA CYS A 326 8.75 -27.68 7.68
C CYS A 326 8.86 -29.07 8.28
N LEU A 327 10.03 -29.69 8.12
CA LEU A 327 10.33 -30.93 8.82
C LEU A 327 10.66 -30.70 10.31
N GLY A 328 10.27 -31.65 11.15
CA GLY A 328 10.63 -31.67 12.57
C GLY A 328 12.10 -32.01 12.80
N LYS A 329 12.59 -31.85 14.05
CA LYS A 329 13.97 -32.25 14.42
C LYS A 329 14.19 -33.73 14.17
N ILE A 330 13.22 -34.54 14.56
CA ILE A 330 13.27 -35.99 14.49
C ILE A 330 13.34 -36.41 13.02
N ASP A 331 12.50 -35.81 12.15
CA ASP A 331 12.55 -36.08 10.71
C ASP A 331 13.88 -35.68 10.06
N LEU A 332 14.49 -34.59 10.53
CA LEU A 332 15.80 -34.15 10.05
C LEU A 332 16.94 -35.06 10.53
N ILE A 333 16.92 -35.49 11.79
CA ILE A 333 17.90 -36.43 12.35
C ILE A 333 17.77 -37.80 11.70
N ASN A 334 16.54 -38.28 11.53
CA ASN A 334 16.24 -39.57 10.92
C ASN A 334 16.28 -39.54 9.39
N THR A 335 16.80 -38.47 8.79
CA THR A 335 17.07 -38.45 7.35
C THR A 335 18.22 -39.42 7.08
N ASN A 336 17.95 -40.49 6.34
CA ASN A 336 18.94 -41.51 6.03
C ASN A 336 20.16 -40.91 5.32
N LEU A 337 21.35 -41.51 5.49
CA LEU A 337 22.60 -41.02 4.89
C LEU A 337 22.49 -40.76 3.37
N TYR A 338 21.77 -41.62 2.64
CA TYR A 338 21.54 -41.48 1.19
C TYR A 338 20.51 -40.39 0.82
N GLU A 339 19.71 -39.91 1.77
CA GLU A 339 18.77 -38.80 1.62
C GLU A 339 19.39 -37.44 2.00
N VAL A 340 20.64 -37.43 2.49
CA VAL A 340 21.33 -36.21 2.89
C VAL A 340 21.47 -35.29 1.68
N GLY A 341 20.97 -34.06 1.84
CA GLY A 341 20.92 -33.06 0.77
C GLY A 341 19.77 -33.23 -0.23
N CYS A 342 19.09 -34.38 -0.25
CA CYS A 342 18.02 -34.75 -1.19
C CYS A 342 16.61 -34.40 -0.70
N ARG A 343 16.43 -34.12 0.60
CA ARG A 343 15.15 -33.76 1.22
C ARG A 343 15.11 -32.28 1.60
N LEU A 344 13.98 -31.60 1.33
CA LEU A 344 13.78 -30.21 1.73
C LEU A 344 13.49 -30.12 3.22
N SER A 345 14.26 -29.29 3.94
CA SER A 345 14.04 -29.06 5.37
C SER A 345 12.86 -28.13 5.66
N ASP A 346 12.56 -27.26 4.71
CA ASP A 346 11.62 -26.16 4.84
C ASP A 346 10.87 -26.01 3.51
N SER A 347 9.55 -26.09 3.59
CA SER A 347 8.61 -26.04 2.48
C SER A 347 7.64 -24.87 2.64
N HIS A 348 8.03 -23.81 3.34
CA HIS A 348 7.32 -22.53 3.23
C HIS A 348 7.47 -21.94 1.84
N ALA A 349 6.40 -21.33 1.33
CA ALA A 349 6.32 -20.75 -0.01
C ALA A 349 7.51 -19.84 -0.32
N GLU A 350 7.86 -18.91 0.58
CA GLU A 350 8.98 -18.00 0.39
C GLU A 350 10.33 -18.73 0.28
N VAL A 351 10.53 -19.81 1.03
CA VAL A 351 11.79 -20.58 0.97
C VAL A 351 11.88 -21.37 -0.33
N LEU A 352 10.77 -21.94 -0.77
CA LEU A 352 10.69 -22.72 -2.00
C LEU A 352 10.85 -21.85 -3.24
N VAL A 353 10.18 -20.69 -3.30
CA VAL A 353 10.29 -19.78 -4.44
C VAL A 353 11.70 -19.24 -4.59
N ARG A 354 12.41 -18.94 -3.49
CA ARG A 354 13.84 -18.60 -3.57
C ARG A 354 14.64 -19.71 -4.22
N ARG A 355 14.43 -20.98 -3.83
CA ARG A 355 15.17 -22.11 -4.40
C ARG A 355 14.80 -22.36 -5.86
N ALA A 356 13.54 -22.16 -6.24
CA ALA A 356 13.12 -22.17 -7.64
C ALA A 356 13.82 -21.05 -8.41
N PHE A 357 13.91 -19.85 -7.86
CA PHE A 357 14.63 -18.75 -8.47
C PHE A 357 16.12 -19.05 -8.67
N LEU A 358 16.78 -19.78 -7.76
CA LEU A 358 18.16 -20.24 -8.01
C LEU A 358 18.27 -21.11 -9.27
N ARG A 359 17.26 -21.95 -9.57
CA ARG A 359 17.26 -22.73 -10.82
C ARG A 359 17.15 -21.83 -12.04
N TYR A 360 16.30 -20.81 -11.99
CA TYR A 360 16.21 -19.80 -13.05
C TYR A 360 17.57 -19.12 -13.27
N LEU A 361 18.23 -18.68 -12.19
CA LEU A 361 19.57 -18.08 -12.28
C LEU A 361 20.59 -19.02 -12.94
N TYR A 362 20.61 -20.31 -12.56
CA TYR A 362 21.52 -21.27 -13.18
C TYR A 362 21.25 -21.47 -14.67
N GLU A 363 19.98 -21.54 -15.10
CA GLU A 363 19.67 -21.68 -16.54
C GLU A 363 20.06 -20.41 -17.31
N GLN A 364 19.88 -19.24 -16.72
CA GLN A 364 20.29 -17.97 -17.33
C GLN A 364 21.82 -17.86 -17.46
N ILE A 365 22.57 -18.35 -16.48
CA ILE A 365 24.02 -18.49 -16.59
C ILE A 365 24.36 -19.51 -17.67
N ASP A 366 23.69 -20.67 -17.71
CA ASP A 366 23.95 -21.69 -18.72
C ASP A 366 23.71 -21.18 -20.15
N PHE A 367 22.64 -20.43 -20.41
CA PHE A 367 22.45 -19.78 -21.71
C PHE A 367 23.65 -18.90 -22.08
N LEU A 368 24.06 -18.04 -21.17
CA LEU A 368 25.20 -17.15 -21.37
C LEU A 368 26.50 -17.90 -21.68
N LEU A 369 26.78 -18.98 -20.94
CA LEU A 369 28.00 -19.78 -21.11
C LEU A 369 28.00 -20.66 -22.37
N ASN A 370 26.83 -21.00 -22.92
CA ASN A 370 26.73 -21.74 -24.18
C ASN A 370 26.50 -20.79 -25.39
N GLY A 371 26.71 -19.48 -25.24
CA GLY A 371 26.58 -18.50 -26.32
C GLY A 371 25.14 -18.13 -26.71
N ALA A 372 24.16 -18.51 -25.91
CA ALA A 372 22.77 -18.10 -26.07
C ALA A 372 22.47 -16.81 -25.28
N THR A 373 21.42 -16.09 -25.67
CA THR A 373 21.00 -14.86 -24.98
C THR A 373 20.43 -15.18 -23.61
N SER A 374 20.98 -14.54 -22.57
CA SER A 374 20.41 -14.50 -21.22
C SER A 374 19.49 -13.29 -21.07
N ASP A 375 18.35 -13.47 -20.41
CA ASP A 375 17.41 -12.40 -20.07
C ASP A 375 17.98 -11.43 -19.04
N ILE A 376 18.89 -11.89 -18.18
CA ILE A 376 19.28 -11.18 -16.96
C ILE A 376 20.78 -10.97 -16.80
N PHE A 377 21.61 -11.70 -17.56
CA PHE A 377 23.06 -11.64 -17.41
C PHE A 377 23.78 -11.31 -18.71
N THR A 378 24.94 -10.67 -18.56
CA THR A 378 25.94 -10.43 -19.61
C THR A 378 27.32 -10.78 -19.07
N ILE A 379 28.29 -10.99 -19.95
CA ILE A 379 29.71 -11.15 -19.58
C ILE A 379 30.43 -9.86 -19.96
N ASP A 380 31.18 -9.29 -19.01
CA ASP A 380 32.01 -8.10 -19.28
C ASP A 380 33.36 -8.44 -19.91
N ASP A 381 34.14 -7.42 -20.29
CA ASP A 381 35.47 -7.59 -20.90
C ASP A 381 36.46 -8.35 -20.00
N LYS A 382 36.22 -8.34 -18.68
CA LYS A 382 36.99 -9.10 -17.68
C LYS A 382 36.41 -10.50 -17.48
N LYS A 383 35.56 -10.96 -18.39
CA LYS A 383 34.89 -12.27 -18.37
C LYS A 383 34.12 -12.53 -17.07
N LYS A 384 33.63 -11.48 -16.40
CA LYS A 384 32.78 -11.59 -15.21
C LYS A 384 31.32 -11.48 -15.60
N ILE A 385 30.49 -12.37 -15.06
CA ILE A 385 29.04 -12.29 -15.21
C ILE A 385 28.52 -11.07 -14.45
N LYS A 386 27.76 -10.21 -15.13
CA LYS A 386 27.08 -9.05 -14.58
C LYS A 386 25.58 -9.17 -14.79
N LEU A 387 24.83 -8.54 -13.90
CA LEU A 387 23.39 -8.35 -14.08
C LEU A 387 23.17 -7.27 -15.15
N ASN A 388 22.20 -7.48 -16.04
CA ASN A 388 21.85 -6.50 -17.07
C ASN A 388 21.29 -5.22 -16.46
N ASP A 389 21.69 -4.07 -17.01
CA ASP A 389 21.20 -2.77 -16.54
C ASP A 389 19.71 -2.59 -16.83
N GLY A 390 19.01 -1.93 -15.90
CA GLY A 390 17.59 -1.61 -16.03
C GLY A 390 16.64 -2.78 -15.78
N ILE A 391 17.13 -3.91 -15.27
CA ILE A 391 16.26 -4.99 -14.77
C ILE A 391 16.12 -4.92 -13.25
N SER A 392 15.01 -5.46 -12.74
CA SER A 392 14.83 -5.62 -11.30
C SER A 392 13.95 -6.80 -10.93
N PHE A 393 14.04 -7.23 -9.67
CA PHE A 393 13.29 -8.37 -9.15
C PHE A 393 12.35 -7.94 -8.03
N HIS A 394 11.13 -8.46 -8.07
CA HIS A 394 10.06 -8.13 -7.14
C HIS A 394 9.51 -9.41 -6.53
N PHE A 395 9.37 -9.41 -5.22
CA PHE A 395 8.86 -10.54 -4.46
C PHE A 395 7.39 -10.33 -4.15
N PHE A 396 6.56 -11.35 -4.41
CA PHE A 396 5.16 -11.39 -4.02
C PHE A 396 4.94 -12.48 -2.98
N THR A 397 4.11 -12.22 -1.98
CA THR A 397 3.60 -13.22 -1.03
C THR A 397 2.13 -12.98 -0.76
N SER A 398 1.31 -14.03 -0.77
CA SER A 398 -0.12 -13.93 -0.49
C SER A 398 -0.41 -13.58 0.97
N GLN A 399 0.56 -13.78 1.87
CA GLN A 399 0.40 -13.47 3.29
C GLN A 399 1.58 -12.70 3.84
N THR A 400 1.30 -11.86 4.84
CA THR A 400 2.34 -11.22 5.64
C THR A 400 3.28 -12.26 6.23
N PRO A 401 4.61 -12.08 6.08
CA PRO A 401 5.59 -12.99 6.64
C PRO A 401 5.38 -13.19 8.14
N CYS A 402 5.34 -14.45 8.57
CA CYS A 402 5.20 -14.70 10.00
C CYS A 402 6.46 -14.28 10.77
N GLY A 403 6.30 -14.05 12.07
CA GLY A 403 7.37 -13.60 12.95
C GLY A 403 7.11 -12.15 13.32
N ASP A 404 8.14 -11.31 13.27
CA ASP A 404 8.04 -9.93 13.71
C ASP A 404 7.16 -9.06 12.81
N CYS A 405 7.08 -9.38 11.51
CA CYS A 405 6.22 -8.67 10.55
C CYS A 405 4.72 -8.88 10.81
N SER A 406 4.35 -9.93 11.55
CA SER A 406 2.95 -10.27 11.83
C SER A 406 2.47 -9.85 13.22
N ILE A 407 3.26 -9.06 13.96
CA ILE A 407 2.94 -8.56 15.31
C ILE A 407 2.61 -7.07 15.22
N PHE A 408 1.31 -6.75 15.20
CA PHE A 408 0.79 -5.38 15.18
C PHE A 408 -0.69 -5.38 15.58
N LEU A 409 -1.22 -4.21 15.94
CA LEU A 409 -2.61 -4.03 16.38
C LEU A 409 -3.62 -4.50 15.32
N LYS A 410 -4.63 -5.25 15.76
CA LYS A 410 -5.85 -5.46 14.98
C LYS A 410 -6.67 -4.18 15.10
N LYS A 411 -6.51 -3.24 14.17
CA LYS A 411 -7.51 -2.16 14.04
C LYS A 411 -8.80 -2.80 13.53
N GLU A 412 -9.92 -2.49 14.17
CA GLU A 412 -11.25 -3.01 13.81
C GLU A 412 -11.54 -2.67 12.34
N PHE A 413 -11.59 -3.69 11.49
CA PHE A 413 -12.28 -3.61 10.21
C PHE A 413 -13.75 -3.88 10.49
N TYR A 414 -14.56 -2.84 10.55
CA TYR A 414 -16.01 -2.99 10.49
C TYR A 414 -16.44 -2.80 9.03
N GLU A 415 -16.66 -3.91 8.34
CA GLU A 415 -17.58 -3.95 7.19
C GLU A 415 -18.86 -4.58 7.72
N ASP A 416 -19.82 -3.72 8.09
CA ASP A 416 -21.25 -3.91 8.40
C ASP A 416 -21.77 -5.17 9.14
N ASP A 417 -22.39 -4.92 10.31
CA ASP A 417 -23.46 -5.67 10.99
C ASP A 417 -23.33 -7.18 11.29
N THR A 418 -22.84 -7.51 12.50
CA THR A 418 -23.59 -8.14 13.63
C THR A 418 -22.62 -8.77 14.65
N PRO A 419 -22.87 -8.65 15.97
CA PRO A 419 -21.98 -9.20 16.98
C PRO A 419 -22.17 -10.72 17.16
N PRO A 420 -21.13 -11.55 17.06
CA PRO A 420 -21.21 -12.92 17.55
C PRO A 420 -21.18 -12.91 19.08
N MET A 421 -22.30 -13.28 19.69
CA MET A 421 -22.45 -13.50 21.11
C MET A 421 -21.85 -14.85 21.54
N LYS A 422 -21.28 -14.86 22.75
CA LYS A 422 -20.87 -15.97 23.65
C LYS A 422 -19.50 -16.65 23.43
N ILE A 423 -18.56 -16.27 24.31
CA ILE A 423 -17.50 -17.15 24.83
C ILE A 423 -18.10 -18.00 25.95
N LYS A 424 -17.93 -19.33 25.88
CA LYS A 424 -18.17 -20.25 27.01
C LYS A 424 -16.82 -20.70 27.61
N LYS A 425 -16.77 -20.56 28.94
CA LYS A 425 -15.81 -20.96 30.00
C LYS A 425 -14.65 -21.92 29.70
N CYS A 426 -13.52 -21.64 30.36
CA CYS A 426 -12.77 -22.64 31.12
C CYS A 426 -12.41 -22.09 32.52
N ASP A 427 -12.83 -22.82 33.55
CA ASP A 427 -12.41 -22.70 34.95
C ASP A 427 -11.12 -23.52 35.17
N TYR A 428 -10.14 -23.00 35.93
CA TYR A 428 -9.74 -23.54 37.25
C TYR A 428 -8.50 -22.85 37.85
N ASN A 429 -8.72 -22.32 39.06
CA ASN A 429 -7.83 -22.12 40.21
C ASN A 429 -6.31 -22.36 40.09
N ASN A 430 -5.53 -21.32 40.40
CA ASN A 430 -4.68 -21.37 41.61
C ASN A 430 -4.24 -19.97 42.10
N LYS A 431 -4.18 -19.86 43.42
CA LYS A 431 -4.06 -18.66 44.26
C LYS A 431 -2.76 -17.88 44.03
N ILE A 432 -2.88 -16.56 43.85
CA ILE A 432 -1.90 -15.58 44.33
C ILE A 432 -2.71 -14.44 44.98
N GLU A 433 -2.44 -14.19 46.26
CA GLU A 433 -3.07 -13.15 47.07
C GLU A 433 -2.81 -11.76 46.48
N ILE A 434 -3.87 -11.03 46.16
CA ILE A 434 -3.81 -9.59 45.92
C ILE A 434 -4.74 -8.92 46.92
N ARG A 435 -4.14 -8.07 47.76
CA ARG A 435 -4.82 -7.22 48.74
C ARG A 435 -5.96 -6.45 48.07
N LYS A 436 -7.17 -6.60 48.62
CA LYS A 436 -8.37 -5.86 48.24
C LYS A 436 -8.18 -4.36 48.48
N LEU A 437 -8.25 -3.58 47.41
CA LEU A 437 -8.77 -2.22 47.44
C LEU A 437 -10.02 -2.20 46.56
N ASN A 438 -11.17 -2.34 47.20
CA ASN A 438 -12.47 -2.12 46.57
C ASN A 438 -12.69 -0.61 46.41
N THR A 439 -12.68 -0.12 45.17
CA THR A 439 -13.48 1.05 44.79
C THR A 439 -14.02 0.89 43.36
N GLY A 440 -15.35 0.91 43.24
CA GLY A 440 -16.10 1.53 42.14
C GLY A 440 -16.05 0.92 40.73
N LYS A 441 -17.17 0.29 40.33
CA LYS A 441 -17.70 0.16 38.95
C LYS A 441 -16.74 -0.41 37.89
N ASN A 442 -16.91 -1.69 37.56
CA ASN A 442 -16.28 -2.38 36.43
C ASN A 442 -16.55 -1.67 35.07
N LYS A 443 -15.68 -0.74 34.68
CA LYS A 443 -15.44 -0.43 33.26
C LYS A 443 -14.80 -1.67 32.66
N LYS A 444 -15.45 -2.32 31.69
CA LYS A 444 -14.77 -3.27 30.80
C LYS A 444 -13.59 -2.51 30.18
N GLN A 445 -12.36 -2.84 30.59
CA GLN A 445 -11.17 -2.38 29.87
C GLN A 445 -11.23 -3.01 28.47
N ASN A 446 -11.37 -2.16 27.44
CA ASN A 446 -11.11 -2.59 26.07
C ASN A 446 -9.62 -2.92 25.98
N ILE A 447 -9.28 -4.20 25.89
CA ILE A 447 -7.90 -4.62 25.70
C ILE A 447 -7.68 -4.74 24.19
N ASP A 448 -6.88 -3.84 23.62
CA ASP A 448 -6.52 -3.88 22.20
C ASP A 448 -5.84 -5.21 21.86
N ASP A 449 -6.31 -5.88 20.82
CA ASP A 449 -5.75 -7.16 20.37
C ASP A 449 -4.71 -6.97 19.26
N ILE A 450 -3.84 -7.97 19.08
CA ILE A 450 -2.80 -7.97 18.05
C ILE A 450 -2.95 -9.17 17.12
N TYR A 451 -2.49 -9.00 15.88
CA TYR A 451 -2.14 -10.14 15.06
C TYR A 451 -0.98 -10.89 15.73
N ARG A 452 -1.14 -12.21 15.85
CA ARG A 452 -0.20 -13.09 16.57
C ARG A 452 0.60 -13.90 15.58
N THR A 453 1.82 -14.25 15.98
CA THR A 453 2.67 -15.15 15.22
C THR A 453 2.70 -16.53 15.85
N GLY A 454 2.74 -17.57 15.01
CA GLY A 454 3.09 -18.92 15.48
C GLY A 454 4.58 -19.07 15.79
N ALA A 455 5.42 -18.12 15.38
CA ALA A 455 6.87 -18.18 15.54
C ALA A 455 7.29 -17.88 17.00
N LYS A 456 8.11 -18.76 17.56
CA LYS A 456 8.54 -18.73 18.96
C LYS A 456 9.86 -17.98 19.10
N CYS A 457 9.99 -17.14 20.12
CA CYS A 457 11.27 -16.53 20.48
C CYS A 457 12.35 -17.61 20.67
N LEU A 458 13.57 -17.31 20.24
CA LEU A 458 14.72 -18.16 20.52
C LEU A 458 15.01 -18.15 22.01
N LYS A 459 15.39 -19.30 22.58
CA LYS A 459 15.66 -19.42 24.02
C LYS A 459 16.77 -18.50 24.53
N SER A 460 17.70 -18.14 23.65
CA SER A 460 18.84 -17.27 23.95
C SER A 460 18.51 -15.77 23.86
N GLU A 461 17.30 -15.40 23.46
CA GLU A 461 16.87 -13.99 23.41
C GLU A 461 16.56 -13.47 24.81
N LYS A 462 17.00 -12.23 25.08
CA LYS A 462 16.78 -11.54 26.36
C LYS A 462 15.29 -11.39 26.70
N TYR A 463 14.46 -11.12 25.70
CA TYR A 463 13.02 -10.93 25.87
C TYR A 463 12.25 -12.12 25.29
N GLN A 464 11.33 -12.66 26.07
CA GLN A 464 10.43 -13.75 25.69
C GLN A 464 8.99 -13.25 25.63
N ASP A 465 8.13 -13.96 24.90
CA ASP A 465 6.69 -13.65 24.88
C ASP A 465 6.10 -13.87 26.27
N PRO A 466 5.49 -12.87 26.90
CA PRO A 466 4.95 -13.01 28.25
C PRO A 466 3.55 -13.66 28.23
N HIS A 467 2.94 -13.81 27.05
CA HIS A 467 1.63 -14.43 26.84
C HIS A 467 0.48 -13.80 27.63
N LEU A 468 0.63 -12.50 27.95
CA LEU A 468 -0.42 -11.70 28.60
C LEU A 468 -1.53 -11.33 27.60
N PRO A 469 -2.71 -10.88 28.06
CA PRO A 469 -3.80 -10.48 27.18
C PRO A 469 -3.46 -9.33 26.22
N GLY A 470 -4.06 -9.36 25.02
CA GLY A 470 -4.01 -8.29 24.03
C GLY A 470 -2.61 -7.94 23.51
N VAL A 471 -2.31 -6.64 23.46
CA VAL A 471 -1.01 -6.08 23.02
C VAL A 471 0.19 -6.67 23.75
N ASN A 472 0.00 -7.12 24.98
CA ASN A 472 1.07 -7.67 25.80
C ASN A 472 1.31 -9.16 25.50
N TYR A 473 0.65 -9.79 24.53
CA TYR A 473 0.84 -11.23 24.27
C TYR A 473 2.22 -11.55 23.69
N HIS A 474 2.72 -10.71 22.78
CA HIS A 474 4.02 -10.86 22.14
C HIS A 474 4.92 -9.66 22.40
N VAL A 475 6.23 -9.90 22.46
CA VAL A 475 7.25 -8.84 22.39
C VAL A 475 7.73 -8.65 20.95
N VAL A 476 7.93 -7.41 20.51
CA VAL A 476 8.53 -7.12 19.19
C VAL A 476 10.05 -7.05 19.30
N GLY A 477 10.76 -7.47 18.26
CA GLY A 477 12.22 -7.38 18.18
C GLY A 477 12.99 -8.70 18.30
N PRO A 478 12.70 -9.60 19.26
CA PRO A 478 13.47 -10.84 19.43
C PRO A 478 13.53 -11.71 18.17
N LEU A 479 14.64 -12.42 17.99
CA LEU A 479 14.74 -13.43 16.94
C LEU A 479 13.80 -14.59 17.24
N ARG A 480 13.05 -14.99 16.21
CA ARG A 480 12.02 -16.02 16.29
C ARG A 480 12.31 -17.18 15.35
N THR A 481 11.91 -18.37 15.77
CA THR A 481 11.87 -19.59 14.96
C THR A 481 10.44 -19.93 14.62
N LYS A 482 10.17 -20.23 13.33
CA LYS A 482 8.86 -20.71 12.92
C LYS A 482 8.57 -22.07 13.58
N PRO A 483 7.31 -22.39 13.90
CA PRO A 483 6.93 -23.73 14.32
C PRO A 483 7.15 -24.68 13.13
N GLY A 484 8.05 -25.65 13.31
CA GLY A 484 8.67 -26.38 12.21
C GLY A 484 10.03 -25.76 11.87
N ARG A 485 11.12 -26.53 12.04
CA ARG A 485 12.50 -26.03 12.20
C ARG A 485 13.16 -25.64 10.86
N GLY A 486 12.47 -24.81 10.09
CA GLY A 486 12.89 -24.26 8.81
C GLY A 486 13.76 -23.00 8.92
N ASN A 487 14.36 -22.58 7.80
CA ASN A 487 15.18 -21.37 7.73
C ASN A 487 14.28 -20.14 7.81
N PRO A 488 14.53 -19.18 8.70
CA PRO A 488 13.86 -17.90 8.64
C PRO A 488 14.45 -17.10 7.47
N THR A 489 13.66 -16.82 6.44
CA THR A 489 14.21 -16.23 5.21
C THR A 489 13.20 -15.31 4.54
N LEU A 490 13.22 -14.05 4.95
CA LEU A 490 12.93 -12.91 4.06
C LEU A 490 13.86 -11.74 4.37
N SER A 491 14.14 -11.50 5.64
CA SER A 491 14.95 -10.35 6.09
C SER A 491 16.41 -10.36 5.63
N LEU A 492 17.04 -11.54 5.48
CA LEU A 492 18.46 -11.63 5.13
C LEU A 492 18.74 -11.49 3.62
N TRP A 493 17.71 -11.62 2.76
CA TRP A 493 17.94 -11.68 1.32
C TRP A 493 18.37 -10.33 0.75
N ASN A 494 17.85 -9.23 1.28
CA ASN A 494 18.22 -7.90 0.80
C ASN A 494 19.58 -7.43 1.32
N ILE A 495 20.15 -8.12 2.32
CA ILE A 495 21.49 -7.88 2.83
C ILE A 495 22.52 -8.76 2.12
N LEU A 496 22.36 -10.09 2.23
CA LEU A 496 23.32 -11.07 1.71
C LEU A 496 23.14 -11.38 0.21
N GLY A 497 21.99 -11.01 -0.34
CA GLY A 497 21.56 -11.41 -1.67
C GLY A 497 20.76 -12.71 -1.69
N VAL A 498 19.78 -12.77 -2.59
CA VAL A 498 18.90 -13.94 -2.76
C VAL A 498 19.63 -15.14 -3.37
N GLN A 499 20.72 -14.92 -4.11
CA GLN A 499 21.52 -15.94 -4.78
C GLN A 499 22.24 -16.90 -3.80
N GLY A 500 22.55 -16.43 -2.59
CA GLY A 500 23.25 -17.22 -1.57
C GLY A 500 24.72 -17.47 -1.89
N SER A 501 25.40 -18.19 -0.99
CA SER A 501 26.87 -18.25 -0.96
C SER A 501 27.55 -18.99 -2.11
N LEU A 502 26.87 -19.91 -2.79
CA LEU A 502 27.49 -20.62 -3.92
C LEU A 502 27.49 -19.74 -5.17
N LEU A 503 26.31 -19.23 -5.56
CA LEU A 503 26.20 -18.34 -6.72
C LEU A 503 26.91 -17.01 -6.54
N SER A 504 27.13 -16.52 -5.31
CA SER A 504 27.94 -15.30 -5.09
C SER A 504 29.41 -15.44 -5.50
N LEU A 505 29.88 -16.66 -5.82
CA LEU A 505 31.19 -16.88 -6.46
C LEU A 505 31.19 -16.55 -7.95
N LEU A 506 30.02 -16.61 -8.60
CA LEU A 506 29.86 -16.52 -10.05
C LEU A 506 29.18 -15.23 -10.50
N ILE A 507 28.22 -14.73 -9.72
CA ILE A 507 27.37 -13.59 -10.07
C ILE A 507 27.33 -12.52 -8.97
N PRO A 508 27.00 -11.26 -9.31
CA PRO A 508 26.82 -10.19 -8.33
C PRO A 508 25.66 -10.47 -7.36
N THR A 509 25.60 -9.70 -6.28
CA THR A 509 24.52 -9.75 -5.29
C THR A 509 23.19 -9.33 -5.94
N ILE A 510 22.18 -10.19 -5.86
CA ILE A 510 20.83 -9.90 -6.34
C ILE A 510 19.94 -9.56 -5.14
N LYS A 511 19.29 -8.39 -5.18
CA LYS A 511 18.35 -7.91 -4.17
C LYS A 511 16.94 -7.79 -4.75
N MET A 512 15.93 -7.83 -3.88
CA MET A 512 14.57 -7.49 -4.28
C MET A 512 14.39 -5.98 -4.20
N GLU A 513 13.78 -5.39 -5.22
CA GLU A 513 13.43 -3.97 -5.24
C GLU A 513 12.11 -3.73 -4.49
N THR A 514 11.14 -4.64 -4.66
CA THR A 514 9.81 -4.53 -4.06
C THR A 514 9.40 -5.82 -3.36
N ILE A 515 8.72 -5.70 -2.21
CA ILE A 515 7.93 -6.76 -1.59
C ILE A 515 6.45 -6.38 -1.67
N VAL A 516 5.67 -7.20 -2.36
CA VAL A 516 4.22 -7.08 -2.52
C VAL A 516 3.53 -8.12 -1.63
N VAL A 517 2.65 -7.67 -0.74
CA VAL A 517 1.78 -8.54 0.06
C VAL A 517 0.40 -8.60 -0.59
N GLY A 518 -0.20 -9.79 -0.68
CA GLY A 518 -1.55 -9.97 -1.21
C GLY A 518 -2.63 -9.26 -0.39
N GLY A 519 -3.73 -8.91 -1.06
CA GLY A 519 -4.92 -8.33 -0.45
C GLY A 519 -5.60 -9.29 0.52
N ASN A 520 -6.42 -8.74 1.43
CA ASN A 520 -7.10 -9.46 2.51
C ASN A 520 -6.17 -10.20 3.49
N SER A 521 -4.84 -9.99 3.38
CA SER A 521 -3.88 -10.39 4.40
C SER A 521 -3.70 -9.27 5.41
N PRO A 522 -3.57 -9.56 6.72
CA PRO A 522 -3.19 -8.56 7.71
C PRO A 522 -1.91 -7.85 7.29
N PHE A 523 -1.91 -6.52 7.21
CA PHE A 523 -0.75 -5.76 6.77
C PHE A 523 -0.51 -4.54 7.66
N SER A 524 0.76 -4.30 7.98
CA SER A 524 1.24 -3.09 8.63
C SER A 524 2.59 -2.77 8.04
N LEU A 525 2.71 -1.61 7.38
CA LEU A 525 3.98 -1.17 6.81
C LEU A 525 5.04 -1.08 7.91
N GLU A 526 4.71 -0.49 9.05
CA GLU A 526 5.62 -0.39 10.20
C GLU A 526 6.14 -1.75 10.67
N ALA A 527 5.25 -2.74 10.82
CA ALA A 527 5.64 -4.10 11.22
C ALA A 527 6.51 -4.78 10.17
N MET A 528 6.18 -4.58 8.89
CA MET A 528 6.96 -5.10 7.77
C MET A 528 8.37 -4.51 7.74
N GLU A 529 8.49 -3.18 7.82
CA GLU A 529 9.80 -2.49 7.85
C GLU A 529 10.63 -2.94 9.04
N ARG A 530 10.02 -3.05 10.23
CA ARG A 530 10.65 -3.56 11.45
C ARG A 530 11.20 -4.96 11.23
N GLY A 531 10.39 -5.89 10.74
CA GLY A 531 10.80 -7.28 10.57
C GLY A 531 11.74 -7.54 9.39
N LEU A 532 11.74 -6.67 8.38
CA LEU A 532 12.48 -6.85 7.11
C LEU A 532 13.78 -6.07 7.00
N TYR A 533 13.93 -4.90 7.64
CA TYR A 533 15.21 -4.18 7.59
C TYR A 533 15.53 -3.30 8.80
N LYS A 534 14.57 -2.57 9.39
CA LYS A 534 14.85 -1.58 10.45
C LYS A 534 15.51 -2.19 11.68
N ARG A 535 15.16 -3.43 12.03
CA ARG A 535 15.82 -4.14 13.16
C ARG A 535 17.28 -4.55 12.89
N PHE A 536 17.79 -4.35 11.67
CA PHE A 536 19.18 -4.66 11.32
C PHE A 536 20.01 -3.40 11.14
N ASP A 537 19.46 -2.45 10.42
CA ASP A 537 20.10 -1.17 10.11
C ASP A 537 19.01 -0.18 9.66
N GLU A 538 18.72 0.81 10.50
CA GLU A 538 17.74 1.86 10.20
C GLU A 538 18.14 2.73 9.01
N LYS A 539 19.43 2.76 8.65
CA LYS A 539 19.98 3.54 7.53
C LYS A 539 20.05 2.75 6.22
N MET A 540 19.68 1.46 6.23
CA MET A 540 19.71 0.63 5.03
C MET A 540 18.69 1.13 4.00
N CYS A 541 19.05 1.09 2.70
CA CYS A 541 18.21 1.53 1.60
C CYS A 541 16.77 1.01 1.72
N LYS A 542 15.79 1.93 1.69
CA LYS A 542 14.36 1.65 1.89
C LYS A 542 13.86 0.65 0.83
N LEU A 543 13.68 -0.60 1.23
CA LEU A 543 12.99 -1.60 0.44
C LEU A 543 11.54 -1.16 0.20
N LYS A 544 11.08 -1.17 -1.05
CA LYS A 544 9.68 -0.80 -1.34
C LYS A 544 8.76 -1.92 -0.84
N ILE A 545 7.92 -1.64 0.16
CA ILE A 545 6.96 -2.60 0.71
C ILE A 545 5.56 -2.07 0.47
N VAL A 546 4.70 -2.88 -0.13
CA VAL A 546 3.36 -2.48 -0.58
C VAL A 546 2.39 -3.65 -0.42
N GLN A 547 1.10 -3.34 -0.32
CA GLN A 547 0.03 -4.33 -0.37
C GLN A 547 -0.75 -4.16 -1.67
N SER A 548 -1.06 -5.26 -2.34
CA SER A 548 -1.93 -5.32 -3.51
C SER A 548 -3.39 -5.44 -3.09
N LYS A 549 -4.33 -4.98 -3.92
CA LYS A 549 -5.78 -5.22 -3.73
C LYS A 549 -6.17 -6.67 -4.02
N TYR A 550 -5.39 -7.39 -4.83
CA TYR A 550 -5.71 -8.76 -5.23
C TYR A 550 -5.33 -9.75 -4.13
N SER A 551 -6.32 -10.56 -3.73
CA SER A 551 -6.17 -11.58 -2.70
C SER A 551 -6.01 -12.97 -3.29
N PHE A 552 -5.25 -13.83 -2.61
CA PHE A 552 -5.10 -15.23 -3.01
C PHE A 552 -6.26 -16.06 -2.46
N LYS A 553 -7.07 -16.65 -3.35
CA LYS A 553 -8.31 -17.35 -2.98
C LYS A 553 -8.13 -18.50 -1.99
N GLN A 554 -7.01 -19.22 -2.05
CA GLN A 554 -6.75 -20.39 -1.18
C GLN A 554 -5.87 -20.06 0.03
N GLN A 555 -5.83 -18.79 0.43
CA GLN A 555 -5.18 -18.35 1.65
C GLN A 555 -5.97 -18.77 2.90
N LYS A 556 -5.33 -18.66 4.06
CA LYS A 556 -6.00 -18.87 5.36
C LYS A 556 -7.09 -17.84 5.57
N ASP A 557 -8.30 -18.29 5.89
CA ASP A 557 -9.47 -17.48 6.23
C ASP A 557 -9.97 -17.77 7.66
N SER A 558 -11.17 -17.30 7.99
CA SER A 558 -11.84 -17.52 9.27
C SER A 558 -12.41 -18.94 9.43
N GLU A 559 -12.51 -19.71 8.33
CA GLU A 559 -13.01 -21.07 8.38
C GLU A 559 -11.98 -22.03 9.00
N ARG A 560 -12.48 -23.11 9.61
CA ARG A 560 -11.61 -24.16 10.18
C ARG A 560 -11.00 -25.02 9.07
N LYS A 561 -10.01 -24.49 8.36
CA LYS A 561 -9.21 -25.18 7.35
C LYS A 561 -7.82 -25.57 7.89
N HIS A 562 -7.27 -26.65 7.36
CA HIS A 562 -5.92 -27.13 7.73
C HIS A 562 -4.86 -26.73 6.68
N PRO A 563 -3.57 -26.57 7.05
CA PRO A 563 -2.54 -26.25 6.07
C PRO A 563 -2.31 -27.42 5.10
N CYS A 564 -2.34 -27.12 3.81
CA CYS A 564 -2.11 -28.08 2.72
C CYS A 564 -0.77 -28.83 2.94
N PRO A 565 -0.76 -30.19 2.86
CA PRO A 565 0.45 -30.98 3.08
C PRO A 565 1.44 -30.93 1.92
N SER A 566 0.97 -30.60 0.72
CA SER A 566 1.78 -30.46 -0.47
C SER A 566 2.24 -29.02 -0.70
N SER A 567 3.26 -28.89 -1.54
CA SER A 567 3.84 -27.62 -1.94
C SER A 567 4.11 -27.68 -3.43
N ILE A 568 3.66 -26.67 -4.18
CA ILE A 568 3.93 -26.56 -5.61
C ILE A 568 5.20 -25.72 -5.77
N ILE A 569 6.08 -26.11 -6.69
CA ILE A 569 7.29 -25.39 -7.05
C ILE A 569 7.31 -25.23 -8.56
N TRP A 570 7.18 -24.00 -9.04
CA TRP A 570 7.26 -23.63 -10.43
C TRP A 570 8.45 -22.68 -10.67
N CYS A 571 9.12 -22.87 -11.81
CA CYS A 571 10.27 -22.09 -12.23
C CYS A 571 10.22 -21.89 -13.75
N ALA A 572 10.52 -20.68 -14.22
CA ALA A 572 10.53 -20.34 -15.65
C ALA A 572 11.77 -20.91 -16.35
N VAL A 573 11.83 -22.25 -16.44
CA VAL A 573 12.92 -23.00 -17.08
C VAL A 573 12.37 -23.96 -18.14
N LYS A 574 13.18 -24.30 -19.14
CA LYS A 574 12.74 -25.13 -20.28
C LYS A 574 12.29 -26.52 -19.83
N ASN A 575 13.06 -27.14 -18.93
CA ASN A 575 12.87 -28.53 -18.53
C ASN A 575 12.40 -28.66 -17.08
N ARG A 576 11.34 -29.46 -16.87
CA ARG A 576 10.79 -29.77 -15.53
C ARG A 576 10.54 -28.50 -14.72
N ASN A 577 9.71 -27.63 -15.31
CA ASN A 577 9.35 -26.32 -14.77
C ASN A 577 8.50 -26.42 -13.50
N THR A 578 7.68 -27.47 -13.36
CA THR A 578 6.78 -27.66 -12.22
C THR A 578 7.08 -28.96 -11.47
N GLU A 579 7.14 -28.88 -10.15
CA GLU A 579 7.27 -30.02 -9.25
C GLU A 579 6.33 -29.88 -8.06
N VAL A 580 5.83 -31.00 -7.54
CA VAL A 580 5.07 -31.03 -6.29
C VAL A 580 5.92 -31.71 -5.22
N ALA A 581 6.04 -31.07 -4.06
CA ALA A 581 6.70 -31.61 -2.89
C ALA A 581 5.69 -32.06 -1.83
N VAL A 582 5.95 -33.21 -1.20
CA VAL A 582 5.22 -33.73 -0.05
C VAL A 582 6.26 -34.17 0.98
N GLU A 583 6.18 -33.65 2.20
CA GLU A 583 7.16 -33.90 3.28
C GLU A 583 8.62 -33.68 2.85
N GLY A 584 8.84 -32.68 2.00
CA GLY A 584 10.15 -32.34 1.45
C GLY A 584 10.73 -33.32 0.43
N ARG A 585 9.94 -34.28 -0.06
CA ARG A 585 10.27 -35.19 -1.17
C ARG A 585 9.41 -34.87 -2.38
N LYS A 586 9.82 -35.32 -3.58
CA LYS A 586 8.97 -35.22 -4.77
C LYS A 586 7.72 -36.07 -4.56
N GLN A 587 6.55 -35.56 -4.98
CA GLN A 587 5.31 -36.31 -4.94
C GLN A 587 5.46 -37.64 -5.70
N GLY A 588 4.97 -38.73 -5.10
CA GLY A 588 5.10 -40.09 -5.65
C GLY A 588 6.39 -40.81 -5.29
N THR A 589 7.37 -40.17 -4.64
CA THR A 589 8.54 -40.86 -4.09
C THR A 589 8.15 -41.66 -2.85
N THR A 590 8.42 -42.97 -2.84
CA THR A 590 8.20 -43.86 -1.69
C THR A 590 9.51 -44.49 -1.24
N LYS A 591 9.54 -45.06 -0.02
CA LYS A 591 10.71 -45.83 0.46
C LYS A 591 11.12 -46.97 -0.49
N LYS A 592 10.16 -47.53 -1.24
CA LYS A 592 10.36 -48.64 -2.19
C LYS A 592 10.72 -48.16 -3.62
N LYS A 593 10.30 -46.95 -4.00
CA LYS A 593 10.56 -46.34 -5.33
C LYS A 593 11.51 -45.16 -5.17
N LYS A 594 12.81 -45.46 -5.00
CA LYS A 594 13.89 -44.45 -4.99
C LYS A 594 14.03 -43.89 -6.41
N GLY A 595 13.62 -42.63 -6.64
CA GLY A 595 13.67 -42.06 -7.98
C GLY A 595 13.31 -40.58 -8.04
N SER A 596 14.23 -39.80 -8.64
CA SER A 596 14.17 -38.37 -8.97
C SER A 596 13.92 -37.42 -7.77
N ASN A 597 15.01 -36.89 -7.19
CA ASN A 597 14.96 -35.80 -6.21
C ASN A 597 14.31 -34.54 -6.81
N LEU A 598 13.72 -33.69 -5.95
CA LEU A 598 13.33 -32.33 -6.34
C LEU A 598 14.58 -31.56 -6.78
N LEU A 599 14.48 -30.81 -7.87
CA LEU A 599 15.60 -30.08 -8.48
C LEU A 599 16.03 -28.85 -7.64
N ILE A 600 15.20 -28.47 -6.67
CA ILE A 600 15.47 -27.39 -5.73
C ILE A 600 16.12 -27.86 -4.42
N THR A 601 16.51 -29.13 -4.31
CA THR A 601 17.18 -29.68 -3.13
C THR A 601 18.63 -29.20 -3.03
N ARG A 602 19.27 -29.33 -1.85
CA ARG A 602 20.67 -28.90 -1.70
C ARG A 602 21.58 -29.67 -2.65
N ARG A 603 21.36 -30.98 -2.76
CA ARG A 603 22.15 -31.87 -3.62
C ARG A 603 22.00 -31.48 -5.08
N ALA A 604 20.77 -31.38 -5.59
CA ALA A 604 20.53 -31.02 -7.00
C ALA A 604 21.06 -29.61 -7.37
N LEU A 605 20.91 -28.63 -6.47
CA LEU A 605 21.46 -27.28 -6.69
C LEU A 605 22.99 -27.27 -6.64
N PHE A 606 23.60 -28.12 -5.81
CA PHE A 606 25.06 -28.25 -5.74
C PHE A 606 25.62 -28.98 -6.98
N GLU A 607 24.96 -30.02 -7.46
CA GLU A 607 25.31 -30.69 -8.73
C GLU A 607 25.24 -29.70 -9.91
N THR A 608 24.22 -28.84 -9.91
CA THR A 608 24.09 -27.78 -10.93
C THR A 608 25.18 -26.73 -10.81
N PHE A 609 25.52 -26.31 -9.58
CA PHE A 609 26.62 -25.39 -9.31
C PHE A 609 27.96 -25.89 -9.84
N LEU A 610 28.33 -27.15 -9.53
CA LEU A 610 29.61 -27.71 -9.96
C LEU A 610 29.71 -27.79 -11.48
N ARG A 611 28.66 -28.27 -12.17
CA ARG A 611 28.60 -28.27 -13.65
C ARG A 611 28.71 -26.87 -14.25
N THR A 612 28.12 -25.87 -13.59
CA THR A 612 28.24 -24.47 -14.03
C THR A 612 29.67 -23.96 -13.89
N CYS A 613 30.35 -24.30 -12.78
CA CYS A 613 31.76 -23.93 -12.57
C CYS A 613 32.68 -24.56 -13.62
N GLU A 614 32.43 -25.82 -14.00
CA GLU A 614 33.19 -26.50 -15.06
C GLU A 614 33.09 -25.79 -16.41
N LYS A 615 31.94 -25.20 -16.72
CA LYS A 615 31.73 -24.43 -17.96
C LYS A 615 32.32 -23.01 -17.90
N TYR A 616 32.28 -22.37 -16.73
CA TYR A 616 32.60 -20.94 -16.62
C TYR A 616 34.08 -20.61 -16.79
N GLN A 617 34.99 -21.51 -16.38
CA GLN A 617 36.47 -21.44 -16.48
C GLN A 617 37.07 -20.04 -16.79
N HIS A 618 36.82 -19.08 -15.89
CA HIS A 618 37.55 -17.83 -15.83
C HIS A 618 38.86 -18.04 -15.03
N PHE A 619 39.96 -17.42 -15.43
CA PHE A 619 41.32 -17.62 -14.87
C PHE A 619 41.46 -17.30 -13.36
N ASP A 620 40.43 -16.72 -12.74
CA ASP A 620 40.42 -16.32 -11.32
C ASP A 620 39.52 -17.20 -10.43
N CYS A 621 38.76 -18.15 -11.02
CA CYS A 621 38.11 -19.19 -10.24
C CYS A 621 39.06 -20.37 -10.08
N ASN A 622 39.87 -20.37 -9.03
CA ASN A 622 40.62 -21.55 -8.54
C ASN A 622 39.69 -22.69 -8.04
N ILE A 623 38.46 -22.78 -8.57
CA ILE A 623 37.50 -23.85 -8.36
C ILE A 623 37.86 -24.98 -9.34
N ARG A 624 38.99 -25.65 -9.12
CA ARG A 624 39.19 -26.98 -9.73
C ARG A 624 38.11 -27.87 -9.16
N HIS A 625 37.31 -28.55 -9.99
CA HIS A 625 36.31 -29.54 -9.56
C HIS A 625 36.94 -30.51 -8.55
N PRO A 626 36.79 -30.31 -7.22
CA PRO A 626 37.55 -31.11 -6.28
C PRO A 626 36.79 -32.41 -6.16
N LYS A 627 37.35 -33.50 -6.71
CA LYS A 627 36.98 -34.82 -6.24
C LYS A 627 37.10 -34.78 -4.70
N LYS A 628 35.99 -34.94 -3.97
CA LYS A 628 35.88 -34.98 -2.49
C LYS A 628 35.72 -33.64 -1.72
N ILE A 629 35.17 -32.55 -2.30
CA ILE A 629 34.76 -31.39 -1.46
C ILE A 629 33.35 -31.55 -0.88
N THR A 630 33.16 -31.18 0.38
CA THR A 630 31.84 -31.15 1.01
C THR A 630 31.05 -29.91 0.58
N TYR A 631 29.71 -30.02 0.55
CA TYR A 631 28.83 -28.89 0.28
C TYR A 631 29.11 -27.68 1.19
N ILE A 632 29.39 -27.91 2.48
CA ILE A 632 29.71 -26.82 3.42
C ILE A 632 31.06 -26.16 3.12
N ASP A 633 32.09 -26.92 2.75
CA ASP A 633 33.40 -26.36 2.46
C ASP A 633 33.39 -25.54 1.18
N CYS A 634 32.66 -25.99 0.16
CA CYS A 634 32.47 -25.21 -1.05
C CYS A 634 31.76 -23.86 -0.77
N LYS A 635 30.76 -23.84 0.12
CA LYS A 635 30.13 -22.59 0.55
C LYS A 635 31.10 -21.61 1.23
N LYS A 636 32.14 -22.10 1.91
CA LYS A 636 33.14 -21.24 2.60
C LYS A 636 34.02 -20.49 1.62
N TRP A 637 34.12 -20.92 0.36
CA TRP A 637 34.91 -20.22 -0.66
C TRP A 637 34.42 -18.82 -0.95
N SER A 638 33.13 -18.53 -0.77
CA SER A 638 32.60 -17.18 -0.95
C SER A 638 32.94 -16.28 0.24
N LYS A 639 34.21 -15.88 0.36
CA LYS A 639 34.76 -15.13 1.50
C LYS A 639 33.93 -13.87 1.82
N SER A 640 33.60 -13.06 0.81
CA SER A 640 32.79 -11.83 1.01
C SER A 640 31.42 -12.12 1.64
N TYR A 641 30.69 -13.09 1.09
CA TYR A 641 29.41 -13.55 1.65
C TYR A 641 29.56 -14.06 3.09
N GLN A 642 30.60 -14.86 3.37
CA GLN A 642 30.83 -15.40 4.71
C GLN A 642 31.19 -14.31 5.70
N SER A 643 32.04 -13.35 5.32
CA SER A 643 32.39 -12.20 6.17
C SER A 643 31.17 -11.36 6.51
N LEU A 644 30.33 -11.05 5.52
CA LEU A 644 29.08 -10.30 5.75
C LEU A 644 28.11 -11.09 6.65
N TRP A 645 27.99 -12.41 6.44
CA TRP A 645 27.15 -13.25 7.28
C TRP A 645 27.67 -13.36 8.73
N ASN A 646 28.98 -13.44 8.90
CA ASN A 646 29.61 -13.47 10.23
C ASN A 646 29.41 -12.13 10.96
N ALA A 647 29.55 -10.99 10.27
CA ALA A 647 29.26 -9.68 10.85
C ALA A 647 27.81 -9.57 11.33
N LEU A 648 26.85 -10.00 10.51
CA LEU A 648 25.43 -10.05 10.89
C LEU A 648 25.17 -10.93 12.10
N LYS A 649 25.85 -12.08 12.18
CA LYS A 649 25.79 -13.00 13.32
C LYS A 649 26.44 -12.45 14.58
N LEU A 650 27.37 -11.50 14.51
CA LEU A 650 27.94 -10.88 15.71
C LEU A 650 27.05 -9.77 16.27
N GLY A 651 26.17 -9.19 15.44
CA GLY A 651 25.21 -8.15 15.85
C GLY A 651 23.77 -8.67 15.95
N PRO A 652 22.86 -8.24 15.05
CA PRO A 652 21.42 -8.47 15.19
C PRO A 652 21.02 -9.95 15.08
N PHE A 653 21.91 -10.83 14.62
CA PHE A 653 21.67 -12.27 14.47
C PHE A 653 22.50 -13.14 15.42
N HIS A 654 22.94 -12.60 16.57
CA HIS A 654 23.74 -13.30 17.59
C HIS A 654 23.19 -14.66 18.02
N ALA A 655 21.87 -14.78 18.17
CA ALA A 655 21.22 -16.02 18.56
C ALA A 655 20.84 -16.94 17.38
N TRP A 656 21.18 -16.58 16.12
CA TRP A 656 20.64 -17.27 14.95
C TRP A 656 21.05 -18.75 14.85
N PRO A 657 20.08 -19.69 14.75
CA PRO A 657 20.38 -21.10 14.82
C PRO A 657 21.16 -21.58 13.60
N THR A 658 22.21 -22.37 13.85
CA THR A 658 22.94 -23.08 12.80
C THR A 658 22.29 -24.41 12.49
N LYS A 659 22.18 -24.75 11.19
CA LYS A 659 21.79 -26.10 10.80
C LYS A 659 22.85 -27.09 11.23
N SER A 660 22.40 -28.30 11.58
CA SER A 660 23.32 -29.37 11.95
C SER A 660 24.31 -29.66 10.82
N ILE A 661 25.56 -29.93 11.21
CA ILE A 661 26.69 -30.12 10.31
C ILE A 661 26.45 -31.30 9.36
N HIS A 662 25.86 -32.40 9.86
CA HIS A 662 25.58 -33.61 9.07
C HIS A 662 24.69 -33.37 7.83
N LEU A 663 23.83 -32.35 7.86
CA LEU A 663 22.98 -31.99 6.71
C LEU A 663 23.73 -31.21 5.61
N GLN A 664 25.00 -30.89 5.85
CA GLN A 664 25.82 -30.00 5.01
C GLN A 664 27.17 -30.61 4.64
N THR A 665 27.57 -31.75 5.21
CA THR A 665 28.86 -32.42 4.96
C THR A 665 28.83 -33.48 3.86
N PHE A 666 27.75 -33.56 3.08
CA PHE A 666 27.69 -34.48 1.95
C PHE A 666 28.59 -34.03 0.80
N VAL A 667 29.06 -35.00 0.02
CA VAL A 667 29.88 -34.86 -1.19
C VAL A 667 29.08 -35.34 -2.41
N LEU A 668 29.52 -34.95 -3.61
CA LEU A 668 28.94 -35.37 -4.88
C LEU A 668 29.87 -36.33 -5.63
#